data_AF-A0A1V5XT71-F1
#
_entry.id   AF-A0A1V5XT71-F1
#
_cell.length_a   1.000
_cell.length_b   1.000
_cell.length_c   1.000
_cell.angle_alpha   90.00
_cell.angle_beta   90.00
_cell.angle_gamma   90.00
#
_symmetry.space_group_name_H-M   'P 1'
#
loop_
_entity.id
_entity.type
_entity.pdbx_description
1 polymer ?
#
loop_
_entity_poly.entity_id
_entity_poly.type
_entity_poly.pdbx_seq_one_letter_code
_entity_poly.pdbx_strand_id
1 'polypeptide(L)'
;MQKIPPLDLAKDVIKNVLFLDCPTRKDVMKEIRKRLKNTDYAFPASIQLWLAYRELVKDGLKKNPALEKALRVKDVRTDSGVAPITVLTKPFPCPGRCVYCPTETRMPKSYLSSEPAAARALSLKFDPYEQVLQRVKVLERNGHQTNKIELIIKGGTWSAYTASYREWFIKRCFEAANNINHPACTTETEENLQQGDLLNQQTINETAEHRIIGLTIETRPDWIKPKEVIHLRRLGVTRVELGLQIIDDRVLKLTKRGTTVADAERAISLLKSTGFKVDVHILPGQPGASTQDDLDSFKKLFDDPRFRPDMVKIYPCVVLPNAELAEWTARGEYRPLEGSELKELLIKMQAMVPRYCRVPRLIRDFPTTEITHGNKQSNLRESIESEMKKRGLACVCLRCREVGHVPGDHTMDETKIFEERYENADGLEVFLSVENMDRSAVFAFLRLRLPKIPLNLPLTRETCMLHGTIIPYDKKLTVAARELRNNQTPAEKSIWQFLKRDATQYRFLRQKPIDHFIVDFYCSQLLLAIEIDGSYHEEKIDYDQQRSDKLATYGIKVIRYTNQQVLTDFDNTKKDLMNRLAERHQDLLLSSKEHISPLTKGDQRGIYETFPVLKNAAIIRELHTYGTALNIDQHRAEAAQHKGYGRLLMERAEKIALDRGYAKIAVISGVGVREYYKNVLGYHEQDTYMAKDLKQSA
;
A
#
# COMPACT_ATOMS: atom_id res chain seq x y z
N MET A 1 11.06 14.93 -48.11
CA MET A 1 10.26 15.00 -46.86
C MET A 1 8.79 14.94 -47.24
N GLN A 2 8.03 14.00 -46.68
CA GLN A 2 6.57 13.95 -46.90
C GLN A 2 5.88 15.16 -46.26
N LYS A 3 4.83 15.69 -46.89
CA LYS A 3 4.09 16.85 -46.39
C LYS A 3 3.20 16.45 -45.20
N ILE A 4 2.99 17.34 -44.24
CA ILE A 4 2.05 17.09 -43.13
C ILE A 4 0.62 17.14 -43.69
N PRO A 5 -0.23 16.12 -43.45
CA PRO A 5 -1.60 16.11 -43.97
C PRO A 5 -2.46 17.22 -43.35
N PRO A 6 -3.36 17.85 -44.13
CA PRO A 6 -4.31 18.84 -43.61
C PRO A 6 -5.34 18.18 -42.67
N LEU A 7 -5.87 18.95 -41.71
CA LEU A 7 -6.85 18.45 -40.73
C LEU A 7 -8.14 17.95 -41.40
N ASP A 8 -8.52 18.53 -42.53
CA ASP A 8 -9.70 18.10 -43.30
C ASP A 8 -9.57 16.67 -43.84
N LEU A 9 -8.36 16.25 -44.20
CA LEU A 9 -8.09 14.85 -44.58
C LEU A 9 -8.40 13.91 -43.41
N ALA A 10 -8.01 14.30 -42.20
CA ALA A 10 -8.31 13.55 -40.99
C ALA A 10 -9.83 13.54 -40.71
N LYS A 11 -10.53 14.67 -40.86
CA LYS A 11 -11.99 14.75 -40.72
C LYS A 11 -12.71 13.84 -41.71
N ASP A 12 -12.25 13.77 -42.94
CA ASP A 12 -12.83 12.89 -43.97
C ASP A 12 -12.61 11.41 -43.63
N VAL A 13 -11.42 11.02 -43.17
CA VAL A 13 -11.18 9.66 -42.67
C VAL A 13 -12.18 9.32 -41.56
N ILE A 14 -12.38 10.23 -40.59
CA ILE A 14 -13.32 10.02 -39.49
C ILE A 14 -14.76 9.84 -40.01
N LYS A 15 -15.23 10.75 -40.88
CA LYS A 15 -16.59 10.69 -41.43
C LYS A 15 -16.87 9.37 -42.17
N ASN A 16 -15.91 8.85 -42.92
CA ASN A 16 -16.09 7.61 -43.69
C ASN A 16 -16.06 6.35 -42.82
N VAL A 17 -15.26 6.35 -41.76
CA VAL A 17 -15.15 5.20 -40.85
C VAL A 17 -16.32 5.17 -39.86
N LEU A 18 -16.99 6.30 -39.62
CA LEU A 18 -18.15 6.42 -38.71
C LEU A 18 -19.36 5.59 -39.16
N PHE A 19 -19.52 5.34 -40.46
CA PHE A 19 -20.64 4.57 -41.01
C PHE A 19 -20.54 3.06 -40.73
N LEU A 20 -19.43 2.59 -40.16
CA LEU A 20 -19.30 1.22 -39.70
C LEU A 20 -19.97 1.08 -38.33
N ASP A 21 -20.68 -0.03 -38.09
CA ASP A 21 -21.32 -0.30 -36.80
C ASP A 21 -20.29 -0.47 -35.67
N CYS A 22 -19.13 -1.06 -35.97
CA CYS A 22 -18.05 -1.29 -35.00
C CYS A 22 -16.66 -1.03 -35.64
N PRO A 23 -16.28 0.23 -35.86
CA PRO A 23 -15.03 0.57 -36.54
C PRO A 23 -13.81 0.18 -35.70
N THR A 24 -12.86 -0.50 -36.33
CA THR A 24 -11.60 -0.91 -35.70
C THR A 24 -10.43 -0.03 -36.16
N ARG A 25 -9.29 -0.14 -35.45
CA ARG A 25 -8.06 0.55 -35.87
C ARG A 25 -7.57 0.08 -37.25
N LYS A 26 -7.87 -1.16 -37.64
CA LYS A 26 -7.57 -1.65 -39.01
C LYS A 26 -8.40 -0.91 -40.05
N ASP A 27 -9.66 -0.62 -39.76
CA ASP A 27 -10.56 0.11 -40.66
C ASP A 27 -10.12 1.57 -40.82
N VAL A 28 -9.76 2.22 -39.71
CA VAL A 28 -9.16 3.57 -39.73
C VAL A 28 -7.90 3.58 -40.59
N MET A 29 -6.98 2.62 -40.38
CA MET A 29 -5.74 2.53 -41.17
C MET A 29 -6.00 2.20 -42.64
N LYS A 30 -7.04 1.41 -42.96
CA LYS A 30 -7.45 1.10 -44.32
C LYS A 30 -7.97 2.35 -45.03
N GLU A 31 -8.80 3.15 -44.37
CA GLU A 31 -9.33 4.39 -44.94
C GLU A 31 -8.23 5.45 -45.10
N ILE A 32 -7.30 5.57 -44.15
CA ILE A 32 -6.12 6.43 -44.28
C ILE A 32 -5.30 6.03 -45.52
N ARG A 33 -5.00 4.73 -45.67
CA ARG A 33 -4.26 4.22 -46.84
C ARG A 33 -4.98 4.50 -48.15
N LYS A 34 -6.31 4.37 -48.19
CA LYS A 34 -7.13 4.68 -49.36
C LYS A 34 -7.01 6.15 -49.76
N ARG A 35 -7.10 7.06 -48.79
CA ARG A 35 -7.04 8.51 -49.00
C ARG A 35 -5.64 9.02 -49.36
N LEU A 36 -4.59 8.35 -48.86
CA LEU A 36 -3.20 8.71 -49.14
C LEU A 36 -2.63 8.10 -50.43
N LYS A 37 -3.34 7.15 -51.07
CA LYS A 37 -2.85 6.31 -52.17
C LYS A 37 -2.19 7.09 -53.33
N ASN A 38 -2.62 8.33 -53.59
CA ASN A 38 -2.12 9.19 -54.67
C ASN A 38 -1.68 10.58 -54.16
N THR A 39 -1.12 10.66 -52.94
CA THR A 39 -0.72 11.94 -52.33
C THR A 39 0.68 11.88 -51.73
N ASP A 40 1.38 13.02 -51.65
CA ASP A 40 2.71 13.13 -51.01
C ASP A 40 2.65 13.36 -49.49
N TYR A 41 1.47 13.20 -48.89
CA TYR A 41 1.25 13.43 -47.46
C TYR A 41 1.72 12.24 -46.62
N ALA A 42 2.31 12.53 -45.47
CA ALA A 42 2.60 11.53 -44.45
C ALA A 42 1.31 10.97 -43.84
N PHE A 43 1.40 9.82 -43.19
CA PHE A 43 0.29 9.30 -42.39
C PHE A 43 -0.11 10.33 -41.31
N PRO A 44 -1.41 10.67 -41.17
CA PRO A 44 -1.87 11.49 -40.07
C PRO A 44 -1.43 10.90 -38.74
N ALA A 45 -0.83 11.73 -37.90
CA ALA A 45 -0.52 11.31 -36.55
C ALA A 45 -1.84 10.99 -35.82
N SER A 46 -1.83 10.01 -34.91
CA SER A 46 -3.07 9.63 -34.20
C SER A 46 -3.71 10.79 -33.43
N ILE A 47 -2.91 11.78 -33.01
CA ILE A 47 -3.39 13.04 -32.42
C ILE A 47 -4.21 13.89 -33.40
N GLN A 48 -3.83 13.94 -34.69
CA GLN A 48 -4.58 14.68 -35.72
C GLN A 48 -5.94 14.04 -35.98
N LEU A 49 -6.00 12.70 -36.00
CA LEU A 49 -7.25 11.96 -36.13
C LEU A 49 -8.18 12.20 -34.93
N TRP A 50 -7.62 12.23 -33.71
CA TRP A 50 -8.39 12.52 -32.50
C TRP A 50 -8.92 13.96 -32.47
N LEU A 51 -8.10 14.94 -32.85
CA LEU A 51 -8.51 16.34 -32.95
C LEU A 51 -9.63 16.52 -33.98
N ALA A 52 -9.48 15.92 -35.16
CA ALA A 52 -10.51 15.94 -36.20
C ALA A 52 -11.85 15.36 -35.71
N TYR A 53 -11.82 14.22 -35.00
CA TYR A 53 -13.02 13.64 -34.40
C TYR A 53 -13.66 14.56 -33.36
N ARG A 54 -12.86 15.17 -32.47
CA ARG A 54 -13.39 16.10 -31.44
C ARG A 54 -14.03 17.35 -32.04
N GLU A 55 -13.45 17.92 -33.10
CA GLU A 55 -14.07 19.04 -33.81
C GLU A 55 -15.40 18.64 -34.43
N LEU A 56 -15.47 17.49 -35.09
CA LEU A 56 -16.72 16.99 -35.65
C LEU A 56 -17.79 16.77 -34.57
N VAL A 57 -17.41 16.26 -33.39
CA VAL A 57 -18.33 16.10 -32.24
C VAL A 57 -18.83 17.45 -31.73
N LYS A 58 -17.96 18.48 -31.68
CA LYS A 58 -18.39 19.85 -31.34
C LYS A 58 -19.36 20.40 -32.40
N ASP A 59 -19.14 20.05 -33.66
CA ASP A 59 -19.99 20.44 -34.80
C ASP A 59 -21.28 19.60 -34.92
N GLY A 60 -21.61 18.79 -33.90
CA GLY A 60 -22.88 18.05 -33.80
C GLY A 60 -22.81 16.56 -34.16
N LEU A 61 -21.63 16.00 -34.45
CA LEU A 61 -21.47 14.57 -34.69
C LEU A 61 -21.78 13.76 -33.41
N LYS A 62 -22.67 12.77 -33.51
CA LYS A 62 -22.97 11.86 -32.41
C LYS A 62 -21.72 11.02 -32.07
N LYS A 63 -21.37 10.96 -30.79
CA LYS A 63 -20.20 10.19 -30.32
C LYS A 63 -20.36 8.71 -30.65
N ASN A 64 -19.32 8.09 -31.20
CA ASN A 64 -19.24 6.65 -31.48
C ASN A 64 -18.13 6.02 -30.59
N PRO A 65 -18.49 5.26 -29.54
CA PRO A 65 -17.52 4.67 -28.61
C PRO A 65 -16.52 3.70 -29.27
N ALA A 66 -16.92 2.96 -30.29
CA ALA A 66 -16.04 2.05 -31.01
C ALA A 66 -14.99 2.81 -31.82
N LEU A 67 -15.37 3.92 -32.46
CA LEU A 67 -14.44 4.79 -33.16
C LEU A 67 -13.49 5.49 -32.18
N GLU A 68 -14.00 5.95 -31.03
CA GLU A 68 -13.15 6.51 -29.97
C GLU A 68 -12.08 5.53 -29.51
N LYS A 69 -12.41 4.24 -29.40
CA LYS A 69 -11.44 3.19 -29.09
C LYS A 69 -10.42 3.02 -30.22
N ALA A 70 -10.87 2.97 -31.48
CA ALA A 70 -10.01 2.77 -32.64
C ALA A 70 -8.97 3.89 -32.85
N LEU A 71 -9.31 5.12 -32.48
CA LEU A 71 -8.46 6.31 -32.65
C LEU A 71 -7.43 6.51 -31.53
N ARG A 72 -7.57 5.82 -30.39
CA ARG A 72 -6.62 5.93 -29.27
C ARG A 72 -5.26 5.34 -29.66
N VAL A 73 -4.19 6.09 -29.38
CA VAL A 73 -2.84 5.82 -29.92
C VAL A 73 -2.23 4.53 -29.37
N LYS A 74 -2.66 4.05 -28.19
CA LYS A 74 -2.29 2.76 -27.58
C LYS A 74 -3.46 2.28 -26.72
N ASP A 75 -3.55 0.97 -26.47
CA ASP A 75 -4.36 0.46 -25.37
C ASP A 75 -4.00 1.23 -24.09
N VAL A 76 -5.04 1.52 -23.33
CA VAL A 76 -5.05 2.52 -22.26
C VAL A 76 -3.98 2.16 -21.22
N ARG A 77 -2.90 2.93 -21.10
CA ARG A 77 -1.92 2.78 -19.98
C ARG A 77 -2.49 3.17 -18.61
N THR A 78 -3.75 3.57 -18.54
CA THR A 78 -4.49 3.94 -17.33
C THR A 78 -5.67 2.99 -17.14
N ASP A 79 -5.38 1.70 -16.99
CA ASP A 79 -6.38 0.62 -16.84
C ASP A 79 -7.30 0.81 -15.62
N SER A 80 -6.91 1.66 -14.67
CA SER A 80 -7.68 1.95 -13.46
C SER A 80 -8.61 3.18 -13.56
N GLY A 81 -8.64 3.89 -14.70
CA GLY A 81 -9.35 5.18 -14.81
C GLY A 81 -8.73 6.31 -13.98
N VAL A 82 -7.46 6.16 -13.57
CA VAL A 82 -6.68 7.18 -12.85
C VAL A 82 -5.51 7.64 -13.72
N ALA A 83 -5.36 8.95 -13.88
CA ALA A 83 -4.29 9.57 -14.65
C ALA A 83 -3.01 9.74 -13.80
N PRO A 84 -1.91 9.03 -14.08
CA PRO A 84 -0.63 9.28 -13.43
C PRO A 84 0.02 10.53 -14.03
N ILE A 85 0.20 11.55 -13.18
CA ILE A 85 0.85 12.81 -13.54
C ILE A 85 2.17 12.88 -12.80
N THR A 86 3.27 12.78 -13.54
CA THR A 86 4.62 12.87 -12.98
C THR A 86 5.17 14.28 -13.17
N VAL A 87 5.58 14.89 -12.07
CA VAL A 87 6.26 16.20 -12.00
C VAL A 87 7.63 16.02 -11.33
N LEU A 88 8.59 16.88 -11.67
CA LEU A 88 9.91 16.90 -11.06
C LEU A 88 10.16 18.20 -10.29
N THR A 89 10.83 18.08 -9.16
CA THR A 89 11.33 19.23 -8.37
C THR A 89 12.53 19.88 -9.04
N LYS A 90 12.89 21.09 -8.58
CA LYS A 90 14.10 21.80 -9.03
C LYS A 90 15.38 21.05 -8.66
N PRO A 91 16.50 21.24 -9.38
CA PRO A 91 17.79 20.69 -8.98
C PRO A 91 18.15 21.07 -7.55
N PHE A 92 18.56 20.10 -6.76
CA PHE A 92 18.90 20.29 -5.35
C PHE A 92 19.95 19.26 -4.90
N PRO A 93 20.89 19.65 -4.02
CA PRO A 93 21.89 18.72 -3.52
C PRO A 93 21.24 17.52 -2.83
N CYS A 94 21.70 16.32 -3.19
CA CYS A 94 21.33 15.10 -2.47
C CYS A 94 22.30 14.93 -1.28
N PRO A 95 21.82 14.56 -0.09
CA PRO A 95 22.68 14.31 1.06
C PRO A 95 23.57 13.06 0.88
N GLY A 96 23.27 12.19 -0.09
CA GLY A 96 24.09 11.01 -0.39
C GLY A 96 25.00 11.17 -1.60
N ARG A 97 26.05 10.33 -1.63
CA ARG A 97 27.07 10.28 -2.70
C ARG A 97 27.07 8.93 -3.42
N CYS A 98 25.88 8.42 -3.76
CA CYS A 98 25.73 7.07 -4.30
C CYS A 98 26.48 6.88 -5.63
N VAL A 99 27.26 5.79 -5.73
CA VAL A 99 28.20 5.56 -6.85
C VAL A 99 27.52 5.39 -8.21
N TYR A 100 26.33 4.80 -8.24
CA TYR A 100 25.55 4.53 -9.46
C TYR A 100 24.57 5.66 -9.83
N CYS A 101 24.40 6.68 -8.98
CA CYS A 101 23.48 7.76 -9.27
C CYS A 101 24.13 8.76 -10.24
N PRO A 102 23.55 9.01 -11.43
CA PRO A 102 24.06 10.01 -12.34
C PRO A 102 23.99 11.41 -11.73
N THR A 103 24.89 12.29 -12.18
CA THR A 103 24.91 13.71 -11.81
C THR A 103 24.85 14.57 -13.07
N GLU A 104 23.83 15.41 -13.15
CA GLU A 104 23.72 16.47 -14.17
C GLU A 104 23.32 17.76 -13.47
N THR A 105 24.11 18.83 -13.61
CA THR A 105 23.97 20.08 -12.83
C THR A 105 22.57 20.69 -12.90
N ARG A 106 21.90 20.56 -14.04
CA ARG A 106 20.56 21.14 -14.29
C ARG A 106 19.41 20.21 -13.91
N MET A 107 19.69 19.05 -13.33
CA MET A 107 18.68 18.05 -12.99
C MET A 107 18.75 17.66 -11.51
N PRO A 108 17.62 17.24 -10.90
CA PRO A 108 17.67 16.57 -9.60
C PRO A 108 18.50 15.30 -9.67
N LYS A 109 19.13 14.93 -8.55
CA LYS A 109 19.99 13.75 -8.46
C LYS A 109 19.27 12.49 -8.96
N SER A 110 19.97 11.67 -9.75
CA SER A 110 19.46 10.43 -10.37
C SER A 110 18.55 10.57 -11.58
N TYR A 111 18.35 11.78 -12.09
CA TYR A 111 17.59 12.05 -13.31
C TYR A 111 18.46 12.66 -14.39
N LEU A 112 18.22 12.27 -15.64
CA LEU A 112 18.87 12.81 -16.83
C LEU A 112 17.91 13.71 -17.60
N SER A 113 18.40 14.79 -18.18
CA SER A 113 17.57 15.72 -18.98
C SER A 113 16.97 15.06 -20.24
N SER A 114 17.53 13.94 -20.69
CA SER A 114 17.04 13.13 -21.81
C SER A 114 15.87 12.20 -21.43
N GLU A 115 15.55 12.00 -20.15
CA GLU A 115 14.37 11.23 -19.75
C GLU A 115 13.07 12.00 -20.08
N PRO A 116 12.00 11.36 -20.61
CA PRO A 116 10.82 12.09 -21.10
C PRO A 116 10.13 12.99 -20.06
N ALA A 117 10.09 12.58 -18.78
CA ALA A 117 9.51 13.40 -17.72
C ALA A 117 10.43 14.53 -17.27
N ALA A 118 11.74 14.24 -17.20
CA ALA A 118 12.77 15.21 -16.87
C ALA A 118 12.92 16.30 -17.94
N ALA A 119 12.96 15.92 -19.22
CA ALA A 119 13.01 16.83 -20.35
C ALA A 119 11.85 17.86 -20.30
N ARG A 120 10.63 17.39 -20.02
CA ARG A 120 9.46 18.28 -19.86
C ARG A 120 9.64 19.21 -18.67
N ALA A 121 10.02 18.69 -17.51
CA ALA A 121 10.22 19.51 -16.32
C ALA A 121 11.28 20.59 -16.55
N LEU A 122 12.40 20.24 -17.17
CA LEU A 122 13.47 21.17 -17.54
C LEU A 122 12.97 22.26 -18.50
N SER A 123 12.20 21.90 -19.53
CA SER A 123 11.62 22.87 -20.48
C SER A 123 10.65 23.85 -19.81
N LEU A 124 10.01 23.43 -18.72
CA LEU A 124 9.09 24.23 -17.91
C LEU A 124 9.79 24.83 -16.68
N LYS A 125 11.13 24.83 -16.64
CA LYS A 125 11.94 25.39 -15.55
C LYS A 125 11.57 24.84 -14.16
N PHE A 126 11.08 23.60 -14.11
CA PHE A 126 10.61 22.91 -12.90
C PHE A 126 9.45 23.62 -12.17
N ASP A 127 8.67 24.46 -12.87
CA ASP A 127 7.47 25.07 -12.30
C ASP A 127 6.41 23.99 -12.03
N PRO A 128 5.94 23.80 -10.79
CA PRO A 128 4.96 22.77 -10.45
C PRO A 128 3.61 22.97 -11.14
N TYR A 129 3.15 24.22 -11.27
CA TYR A 129 1.84 24.53 -11.85
C TYR A 129 1.82 24.21 -13.34
N GLU A 130 2.82 24.69 -14.08
CA GLU A 130 2.95 24.43 -15.51
C GLU A 130 3.14 22.94 -15.80
N GLN A 131 3.93 22.23 -14.98
CA GLN A 131 4.11 20.78 -15.17
C GLN A 131 2.80 20.00 -15.07
N VAL A 132 1.93 20.31 -14.11
CA VAL A 132 0.61 19.69 -13.99
C VAL A 132 -0.29 20.11 -15.14
N LEU A 133 -0.42 21.42 -15.39
CA LEU A 133 -1.30 21.98 -16.41
C LEU A 133 -1.01 21.40 -17.81
N GLN A 134 0.26 21.44 -18.23
CA GLN A 134 0.65 20.93 -19.54
C GLN A 134 0.46 19.41 -19.63
N ARG A 135 0.68 18.68 -18.54
CA ARG A 135 0.49 17.23 -18.54
C ARG A 135 -0.97 16.84 -18.67
N VAL A 136 -1.88 17.51 -17.96
CA VAL A 136 -3.33 17.30 -18.08
C VAL A 136 -3.79 17.57 -19.52
N LYS A 137 -3.42 18.74 -20.08
CA LYS A 137 -3.76 19.12 -21.45
C LYS A 137 -3.30 18.08 -22.47
N VAL A 138 -2.08 17.55 -22.33
CA VAL A 138 -1.55 16.51 -23.24
C VAL A 138 -2.33 15.20 -23.09
N LEU A 139 -2.69 14.79 -21.86
CA LEU A 139 -3.46 13.57 -21.62
C LEU A 139 -4.87 13.66 -22.24
N GLU A 140 -5.56 14.78 -22.06
CA GLU A 140 -6.90 15.01 -22.62
C GLU A 140 -6.89 15.12 -24.14
N ARG A 141 -5.87 15.78 -24.71
CA ARG A 141 -5.65 15.81 -26.17
C ARG A 141 -5.41 14.42 -26.74
N ASN A 142 -4.93 13.47 -25.94
CA ASN A 142 -4.75 12.08 -26.30
C ASN A 142 -5.97 11.19 -25.94
N GLY A 143 -7.06 11.77 -25.44
CA GLY A 143 -8.29 11.06 -25.11
C GLY A 143 -8.29 10.33 -23.76
N HIS A 144 -7.34 10.63 -22.88
CA HIS A 144 -7.33 10.09 -21.52
C HIS A 144 -8.25 10.91 -20.60
N GLN A 145 -8.90 10.24 -19.66
CA GLN A 145 -9.63 10.89 -18.57
C GLN A 145 -8.66 11.40 -17.51
N THR A 146 -8.90 12.61 -17.02
CA THR A 146 -8.04 13.34 -16.07
C THR A 146 -8.83 13.83 -14.85
N ASN A 147 -10.05 13.35 -14.66
CA ASN A 147 -10.90 13.67 -13.51
C ASN A 147 -10.38 13.06 -12.18
N LYS A 148 -9.56 12.01 -12.28
CA LYS A 148 -8.87 11.38 -11.16
C LYS A 148 -7.38 11.36 -11.45
N ILE A 149 -6.60 12.06 -10.63
CA ILE A 149 -5.16 12.23 -10.78
C ILE A 149 -4.44 11.51 -9.64
N GLU A 150 -3.45 10.69 -10.00
CA GLU A 150 -2.39 10.27 -9.09
C GLU A 150 -1.17 11.14 -9.39
N LEU A 151 -0.85 12.06 -8.48
CA LEU A 151 0.30 12.93 -8.61
C LEU A 151 1.56 12.21 -8.12
N ILE A 152 2.60 12.15 -8.93
CA ILE A 152 3.86 11.46 -8.63
C ILE A 152 4.99 12.49 -8.71
N ILE A 153 5.59 12.78 -7.56
CA ILE A 153 6.66 13.76 -7.45
C ILE A 153 7.99 13.04 -7.42
N LYS A 154 8.84 13.42 -8.38
CA LYS A 154 10.20 12.93 -8.56
C LYS A 154 11.19 14.07 -8.31
N GLY A 155 12.41 13.76 -7.90
CA GLY A 155 13.30 14.82 -7.44
C GLY A 155 14.53 14.41 -6.65
N GLY A 156 14.82 13.11 -6.53
CA GLY A 156 15.91 12.64 -5.68
C GLY A 156 15.45 12.44 -4.23
N THR A 157 15.81 13.35 -3.32
CA THR A 157 15.43 13.23 -1.90
C THR A 157 14.43 14.32 -1.52
N TRP A 158 13.12 14.05 -1.68
CA TRP A 158 12.06 15.00 -1.35
C TRP A 158 12.25 15.65 0.02
N SER A 159 12.56 14.84 1.03
CA SER A 159 12.66 15.28 2.42
C SER A 159 13.87 16.19 2.71
N ALA A 160 14.82 16.33 1.79
CA ALA A 160 15.97 17.23 1.93
C ALA A 160 15.66 18.69 1.56
N TYR A 161 14.57 18.94 0.83
CA TYR A 161 14.15 20.30 0.49
C TYR A 161 13.56 21.02 1.71
N THR A 162 13.63 22.35 1.72
CA THR A 162 13.03 23.19 2.77
C THR A 162 11.53 22.92 2.90
N ALA A 163 10.98 23.12 4.11
CA ALA A 163 9.54 22.92 4.34
C ALA A 163 8.70 23.87 3.47
N SER A 164 9.09 25.14 3.37
CA SER A 164 8.46 26.17 2.53
C SER A 164 8.42 25.77 1.05
N TYR A 165 9.54 25.32 0.48
CA TYR A 165 9.58 24.87 -0.91
C TYR A 165 8.63 23.71 -1.15
N ARG A 166 8.61 22.74 -0.24
CA ARG A 166 7.75 21.56 -0.36
C ARG A 166 6.28 21.95 -0.29
N GLU A 167 5.90 22.77 0.67
CA GLU A 167 4.52 23.25 0.82
C GLU A 167 4.07 24.07 -0.39
N TRP A 168 4.88 25.03 -0.85
CA TRP A 168 4.64 25.80 -2.06
C TRP A 168 4.51 24.89 -3.29
N PHE A 169 5.40 23.91 -3.46
CA PHE A 169 5.37 23.02 -4.61
C PHE A 169 4.07 22.21 -4.67
N ILE A 170 3.61 21.67 -3.53
CA ILE A 170 2.35 20.94 -3.45
C ILE A 170 1.16 21.87 -3.67
N LYS A 171 1.15 23.06 -3.05
CA LYS A 171 0.09 24.08 -3.25
C LYS A 171 -0.10 24.35 -4.73
N ARG A 172 0.98 24.65 -5.46
CA ARG A 172 0.94 24.95 -6.89
C ARG A 172 0.45 23.77 -7.74
N CYS A 173 0.74 22.53 -7.34
CA CYS A 173 0.19 21.35 -8.01
C CYS A 173 -1.34 21.23 -7.85
N PHE A 174 -1.86 21.46 -6.64
CA PHE A 174 -3.31 21.50 -6.39
C PHE A 174 -3.97 22.66 -7.13
N GLU A 175 -3.36 23.84 -7.08
CA GLU A 175 -3.87 25.02 -7.77
C GLU A 175 -3.97 24.82 -9.29
N ALA A 176 -2.99 24.15 -9.90
CA ALA A 176 -3.06 23.78 -11.31
C ALA A 176 -4.21 22.82 -11.60
N ALA A 177 -4.38 21.78 -10.77
CA ALA A 177 -5.48 20.83 -10.92
C ALA A 177 -6.86 21.50 -10.75
N ASN A 178 -6.98 22.46 -9.83
CA ASN A 178 -8.20 23.22 -9.60
C ASN A 178 -8.56 24.14 -10.78
N ASN A 179 -7.56 24.64 -11.51
CA ASN A 179 -7.71 25.71 -12.50
C ASN A 179 -7.43 25.27 -13.95
N ILE A 180 -7.49 23.97 -14.28
CA ILE A 180 -7.19 23.46 -15.64
C ILE A 180 -8.03 24.17 -16.72
N ASN A 181 -9.33 24.38 -16.47
CA ASN A 181 -10.26 25.00 -17.41
C ASN A 181 -10.16 26.54 -17.43
N HIS A 182 -9.63 27.13 -16.36
CA HIS A 182 -9.43 28.57 -16.22
C HIS A 182 -8.01 28.86 -15.73
N PRO A 183 -6.98 28.62 -16.57
CA PRO A 183 -5.60 28.77 -16.14
C PRO A 183 -5.34 30.21 -15.70
N ALA A 184 -4.83 30.36 -14.49
CA ALA A 184 -4.45 31.66 -13.97
C ALA A 184 -3.04 32.00 -14.46
N CYS A 185 -2.84 33.22 -14.96
CA CYS A 185 -1.50 33.74 -15.23
C CYS A 185 -0.93 34.27 -13.90
N THR A 186 -0.32 33.40 -13.09
CA THR A 186 0.25 33.79 -11.80
C THR A 186 1.76 33.54 -11.75
N THR A 187 2.52 34.59 -11.47
CA THR A 187 3.95 34.51 -11.15
C THR A 187 4.11 34.34 -9.65
N GLU A 188 3.76 33.15 -9.15
CA GLU A 188 3.85 32.84 -7.73
C GLU A 188 5.17 32.14 -7.40
N THR A 189 5.85 32.66 -6.38
CA THR A 189 7.12 32.14 -5.88
C THR A 189 6.99 31.58 -4.47
N GLU A 190 8.01 30.86 -4.00
CA GLU A 190 8.08 30.32 -2.63
C GLU A 190 7.90 31.43 -1.57
N GLU A 191 8.35 32.66 -1.85
CA GLU A 191 8.26 33.82 -0.95
C GLU A 191 6.82 34.33 -0.80
N ASN A 192 5.93 33.99 -1.74
CA ASN A 192 4.52 34.39 -1.68
C ASN A 192 3.66 33.43 -0.84
N LEU A 193 4.22 32.30 -0.39
CA LEU A 193 3.47 31.29 0.35
C LEU A 193 2.98 31.85 1.69
N GLN A 194 1.67 31.84 1.89
CA GLN A 194 1.05 32.23 3.16
C GLN A 194 0.55 31.00 3.93
N GLN A 195 0.45 31.16 5.24
CA GLN A 195 -0.07 30.10 6.11
C GLN A 195 -1.52 29.76 5.72
N GLY A 196 -1.78 28.47 5.46
CA GLY A 196 -3.12 27.98 5.12
C GLY A 196 -3.42 27.95 3.62
N ASP A 197 -2.55 28.50 2.76
CA ASP A 197 -2.74 28.50 1.31
C ASP A 197 -2.87 27.10 0.73
N LEU A 198 -2.01 26.18 1.17
CA LEU A 198 -2.08 24.78 0.74
C LEU A 198 -3.42 24.16 1.15
N LEU A 199 -3.86 24.37 2.40
CA LEU A 199 -5.11 23.82 2.89
C LEU A 199 -6.30 24.36 2.08
N ASN A 200 -6.29 25.64 1.73
CA ASN A 200 -7.32 26.24 0.87
C ASN A 200 -7.37 25.55 -0.50
N GLN A 201 -6.21 25.32 -1.14
CA GLN A 201 -6.16 24.61 -2.43
C GLN A 201 -6.57 23.15 -2.33
N GLN A 202 -6.27 22.47 -1.22
CA GLN A 202 -6.74 21.12 -0.94
C GLN A 202 -8.26 21.08 -0.82
N THR A 203 -8.86 21.98 -0.03
CA THR A 203 -10.32 22.08 0.14
C THR A 203 -11.06 22.28 -1.18
N ILE A 204 -10.54 23.17 -2.06
CA ILE A 204 -11.11 23.35 -3.42
C ILE A 204 -11.02 22.04 -4.23
N ASN A 205 -9.93 21.29 -4.09
CA ASN A 205 -9.71 20.08 -4.86
C ASN A 205 -10.61 18.90 -4.46
N GLU A 206 -11.23 18.93 -3.27
CA GLU A 206 -12.16 17.87 -2.82
C GLU A 206 -13.36 17.71 -3.77
N THR A 207 -13.80 18.82 -4.40
CA THR A 207 -14.94 18.89 -5.30
C THR A 207 -14.59 19.34 -6.73
N ALA A 208 -13.31 19.60 -7.02
CA ALA A 208 -12.85 20.00 -8.35
C ALA A 208 -13.13 18.94 -9.44
N GLU A 209 -13.09 19.33 -10.71
CA GLU A 209 -13.22 18.39 -11.84
C GLU A 209 -12.01 17.43 -11.90
N HIS A 210 -10.81 17.97 -11.74
CA HIS A 210 -9.55 17.21 -11.76
C HIS A 210 -9.06 16.97 -10.33
N ARG A 211 -9.48 15.85 -9.76
CA ARG A 211 -9.25 15.54 -8.35
C ARG A 211 -7.94 14.81 -8.15
N ILE A 212 -7.08 15.31 -7.28
CA ILE A 212 -5.86 14.61 -6.84
C ILE A 212 -6.27 13.59 -5.79
N ILE A 213 -6.48 12.36 -6.25
CA ILE A 213 -6.98 11.24 -5.45
C ILE A 213 -5.85 10.47 -4.75
N GLY A 214 -4.61 10.74 -5.15
CA GLY A 214 -3.42 10.16 -4.56
C GLY A 214 -2.19 10.99 -4.89
N LEU A 215 -1.23 10.98 -3.97
CA LEU A 215 -0.02 11.78 -4.04
C LEU A 215 1.13 10.90 -3.54
N THR A 216 2.08 10.69 -4.44
CA THR A 216 3.26 9.86 -4.26
C THR A 216 4.52 10.72 -4.25
N ILE A 217 5.38 10.51 -3.26
CA ILE A 217 6.70 11.13 -3.17
C ILE A 217 7.79 10.07 -3.07
N GLU A 218 8.96 10.36 -3.62
CA GLU A 218 10.17 9.55 -3.42
C GLU A 218 11.11 10.20 -2.41
N THR A 219 11.67 9.39 -1.51
CA THR A 219 12.66 9.87 -0.55
C THR A 219 13.58 8.74 -0.08
N ARG A 220 14.52 9.08 0.79
CA ARG A 220 15.46 8.12 1.37
C ARG A 220 14.95 7.62 2.73
N PRO A 221 15.22 6.35 3.08
CA PRO A 221 14.87 5.81 4.40
C PRO A 221 15.33 6.64 5.60
N ASP A 222 16.56 7.15 5.58
CA ASP A 222 17.17 7.91 6.69
C ASP A 222 16.42 9.20 7.04
N TRP A 223 15.63 9.74 6.11
CA TRP A 223 14.85 10.97 6.28
C TRP A 223 13.43 10.75 6.81
N ILE A 224 12.97 9.51 6.91
CA ILE A 224 11.66 9.20 7.49
C ILE A 224 11.78 9.21 9.02
N LYS A 225 11.51 10.38 9.61
CA LYS A 225 11.39 10.60 11.06
C LYS A 225 9.94 10.98 11.39
N PRO A 226 9.48 10.87 12.66
CA PRO A 226 8.11 11.21 13.05
C PRO A 226 7.63 12.58 12.54
N LYS A 227 8.46 13.63 12.66
CA LYS A 227 8.15 14.98 12.16
C LYS A 227 7.94 15.01 10.65
N GLU A 228 8.73 14.25 9.88
CA GLU A 228 8.58 14.17 8.43
C GLU A 228 7.31 13.44 8.06
N VAL A 229 6.96 12.33 8.72
CA VAL A 229 5.71 11.60 8.49
C VAL A 229 4.49 12.51 8.70
N ILE A 230 4.50 13.29 9.78
CA ILE A 230 3.48 14.31 10.06
C ILE A 230 3.40 15.33 8.92
N HIS A 231 4.55 15.84 8.50
CA HIS A 231 4.61 16.83 7.43
C HIS A 231 4.10 16.27 6.09
N LEU A 232 4.54 15.09 5.68
CA LEU A 232 4.04 14.40 4.48
C LEU A 232 2.53 14.24 4.52
N ARG A 233 1.97 13.88 5.69
CA ARG A 233 0.54 13.71 5.83
C ARG A 233 -0.22 15.04 5.66
N ARG A 234 0.28 16.14 6.24
CA ARG A 234 -0.29 17.50 6.04
C ARG A 234 -0.25 17.95 4.59
N LEU A 235 0.78 17.54 3.84
CA LEU A 235 0.86 17.79 2.40
C LEU A 235 -0.18 17.00 1.58
N GLY A 236 -0.90 16.06 2.18
CA GLY A 236 -1.85 15.19 1.49
C GLY A 236 -1.23 13.94 0.86
N VAL A 237 0.05 13.64 1.15
CA VAL A 237 0.76 12.46 0.64
C VAL A 237 0.09 11.18 1.14
N THR A 238 -0.16 10.23 0.24
CA THR A 238 -0.76 8.92 0.58
C THR A 238 0.17 7.74 0.31
N ARG A 239 1.22 7.93 -0.50
CA ARG A 239 2.20 6.90 -0.86
C ARG A 239 3.62 7.44 -0.79
N VAL A 240 4.55 6.63 -0.30
CA VAL A 240 5.97 6.96 -0.22
C VAL A 240 6.79 5.88 -0.87
N GLU A 241 7.70 6.28 -1.75
CA GLU A 241 8.66 5.40 -2.40
C GLU A 241 10.05 5.56 -1.76
N LEU A 242 10.56 4.48 -1.20
CA LEU A 242 11.84 4.45 -0.49
C LEU A 242 12.94 3.84 -1.35
N GLY A 243 14.03 4.59 -1.52
CA GLY A 243 15.24 4.09 -2.18
C GLY A 243 16.05 3.14 -1.31
N LEU A 244 15.56 1.91 -1.07
CA LEU A 244 16.21 0.85 -0.27
C LEU A 244 17.43 0.22 -0.98
N GLN A 245 17.28 -0.07 -2.27
CA GLN A 245 18.27 -0.66 -3.17
C GLN A 245 18.59 -2.12 -2.87
N ILE A 246 19.10 -2.45 -1.69
CA ILE A 246 19.44 -3.82 -1.25
C ILE A 246 19.39 -3.92 0.28
N ILE A 247 19.11 -5.11 0.80
CA ILE A 247 19.10 -5.41 2.25
C ILE A 247 20.46 -6.00 2.68
N ASP A 248 21.55 -5.27 2.40
CA ASP A 248 22.91 -5.63 2.80
C ASP A 248 23.73 -4.36 3.09
N ASP A 249 24.04 -4.10 4.38
CA ASP A 249 24.81 -2.93 4.82
C ASP A 249 26.24 -2.89 4.26
N ARG A 250 26.84 -4.03 3.92
CA ARG A 250 28.16 -4.09 3.26
C ARG A 250 28.08 -3.44 1.88
N VAL A 251 27.06 -3.79 1.10
CA VAL A 251 26.83 -3.24 -0.24
C VAL A 251 26.40 -1.78 -0.17
N LEU A 252 25.51 -1.42 0.77
CA LEU A 252 25.09 -0.03 0.98
C LEU A 252 26.26 0.88 1.38
N LYS A 253 27.20 0.38 2.18
CA LYS A 253 28.43 1.10 2.55
C LYS A 253 29.37 1.24 1.36
N LEU A 254 29.64 0.16 0.64
CA LEU A 254 30.51 0.16 -0.55
C LEU A 254 30.00 1.14 -1.62
N THR A 255 28.71 1.12 -1.89
CA THR A 255 28.05 2.00 -2.88
C THR A 255 27.82 3.42 -2.39
N LYS A 256 28.32 3.77 -1.19
CA LYS A 256 28.18 5.11 -0.58
C LYS A 256 26.73 5.58 -0.51
N ARG A 257 25.80 4.65 -0.23
CA ARG A 257 24.36 4.96 -0.19
C ARG A 257 24.07 6.01 0.88
N GLY A 258 24.70 5.87 2.06
CA GLY A 258 24.49 6.72 3.23
C GLY A 258 23.20 6.42 3.98
N THR A 259 22.64 5.21 3.82
CA THR A 259 21.53 4.66 4.60
C THR A 259 21.93 3.28 5.08
N THR A 260 21.39 2.87 6.22
CA THR A 260 21.50 1.49 6.71
C THR A 260 20.22 0.70 6.44
N VAL A 261 20.30 -0.63 6.57
CA VAL A 261 19.14 -1.50 6.57
C VAL A 261 18.18 -1.13 7.72
N ALA A 262 18.72 -0.79 8.90
CA ALA A 262 17.93 -0.37 10.06
C ALA A 262 17.12 0.92 9.79
N ASP A 263 17.67 1.88 9.04
CA ASP A 263 16.93 3.08 8.61
C ASP A 263 15.69 2.71 7.79
N ALA A 264 15.80 1.71 6.91
CA ALA A 264 14.70 1.22 6.11
C ALA A 264 13.64 0.48 6.93
N GLU A 265 14.05 -0.39 7.85
CA GLU A 265 13.14 -1.07 8.78
C GLU A 265 12.30 -0.04 9.56
N ARG A 266 12.96 0.98 10.12
CA ARG A 266 12.30 2.06 10.87
C ARG A 266 11.40 2.91 9.99
N ALA A 267 11.85 3.29 8.80
CA ALA A 267 11.08 4.09 7.85
C ALA A 267 9.79 3.40 7.42
N ILE A 268 9.88 2.12 7.02
CA ILE A 268 8.73 1.32 6.61
C ILE A 268 7.72 1.21 7.75
N SER A 269 8.19 0.92 8.97
CA SER A 269 7.32 0.77 10.14
C SER A 269 6.61 2.08 10.51
N LEU A 270 7.32 3.22 10.45
CA LEU A 270 6.75 4.56 10.67
C LEU A 270 5.65 4.90 9.66
N LEU A 271 5.90 4.62 8.38
CA LEU A 271 4.95 4.91 7.32
C LEU A 271 3.72 4.01 7.40
N LYS A 272 3.90 2.70 7.64
CA LYS A 272 2.77 1.78 7.77
C LYS A 272 1.93 2.06 9.01
N SER A 273 2.54 2.38 10.16
CA SER A 273 1.81 2.72 11.39
C SER A 273 1.00 4.02 11.29
N THR A 274 1.29 4.87 10.32
CA THR A 274 0.53 6.09 9.99
C THR A 274 -0.31 5.98 8.72
N GLY A 275 -0.42 4.77 8.18
CA GLY A 275 -1.36 4.43 7.12
C GLY A 275 -0.83 4.56 5.69
N PHE A 276 0.37 5.12 5.46
CA PHE A 276 0.92 5.30 4.10
C PHE A 276 1.04 3.98 3.35
N LYS A 277 0.81 4.03 2.03
CA LYS A 277 1.28 3.01 1.09
C LYS A 277 2.81 3.11 0.98
N VAL A 278 3.51 1.99 1.09
CA VAL A 278 4.97 1.95 1.15
C VAL A 278 5.51 1.12 0.00
N ASP A 279 6.22 1.83 -0.88
CA ASP A 279 6.89 1.25 -2.04
C ASP A 279 8.40 1.25 -1.78
N VAL A 280 9.12 0.24 -2.27
CA VAL A 280 10.58 0.22 -2.22
C VAL A 280 11.18 0.09 -3.62
N HIS A 281 12.30 0.78 -3.84
CA HIS A 281 13.14 0.56 -5.02
C HIS A 281 14.21 -0.46 -4.67
N ILE A 282 14.34 -1.51 -5.48
CA ILE A 282 15.38 -2.54 -5.38
C ILE A 282 16.25 -2.48 -6.63
N LEU A 283 17.57 -2.54 -6.44
CA LEU A 283 18.57 -2.35 -7.48
C LEU A 283 19.47 -3.61 -7.55
N PRO A 284 19.05 -4.68 -8.25
CA PRO A 284 19.88 -5.88 -8.38
C PRO A 284 21.12 -5.62 -9.24
N GLY A 285 22.19 -6.38 -9.00
CA GLY A 285 23.47 -6.26 -9.70
C GLY A 285 24.31 -5.07 -9.25
N GLN A 286 24.22 -4.66 -7.99
CA GLN A 286 25.06 -3.57 -7.45
C GLN A 286 26.53 -3.98 -7.28
N PRO A 287 27.48 -3.02 -7.30
CA PRO A 287 28.86 -3.30 -6.93
C PRO A 287 28.97 -3.99 -5.57
N GLY A 288 29.70 -5.09 -5.52
CA GLY A 288 29.90 -5.92 -4.33
C GLY A 288 28.77 -6.92 -4.04
N ALA A 289 27.66 -6.91 -4.77
CA ALA A 289 26.60 -7.91 -4.64
C ALA A 289 26.76 -9.03 -5.69
N SER A 290 26.67 -10.28 -5.23
CA SER A 290 26.48 -11.43 -6.13
C SER A 290 25.00 -11.60 -6.52
N THR A 291 24.71 -12.41 -7.55
CA THR A 291 23.32 -12.77 -7.88
C THR A 291 22.63 -13.52 -6.75
N GLN A 292 23.40 -14.25 -5.91
CA GLN A 292 22.87 -14.90 -4.71
C GLN A 292 22.55 -13.88 -3.62
N ASP A 293 23.41 -12.86 -3.41
CA ASP A 293 23.16 -11.77 -2.47
C ASP A 293 21.86 -11.03 -2.83
N ASP A 294 21.64 -10.78 -4.13
CA ASP A 294 20.40 -10.17 -4.64
C ASP A 294 19.16 -11.03 -4.34
N LEU A 295 19.25 -12.35 -4.53
CA LEU A 295 18.17 -13.29 -4.24
C LEU A 295 17.86 -13.37 -2.76
N ASP A 296 18.89 -13.45 -1.91
CA ASP A 296 18.75 -13.53 -0.46
C ASP A 296 18.15 -12.23 0.10
N SER A 297 18.63 -11.08 -0.39
CA SER A 297 18.05 -9.77 -0.08
C SER A 297 16.59 -9.68 -0.52
N PHE A 298 16.25 -10.15 -1.74
CA PHE A 298 14.88 -10.08 -2.25
C PHE A 298 13.94 -11.03 -1.51
N LYS A 299 14.41 -12.22 -1.12
CA LYS A 299 13.66 -13.16 -0.28
C LYS A 299 13.39 -12.55 1.10
N LYS A 300 14.43 -11.97 1.73
CA LYS A 300 14.31 -11.29 3.03
C LYS A 300 13.28 -10.16 3.00
N LEU A 301 13.12 -9.45 1.87
CA LEU A 301 12.15 -8.37 1.72
C LEU A 301 10.69 -8.79 2.03
N PHE A 302 10.35 -10.07 1.80
CA PHE A 302 9.00 -10.60 2.03
C PHE A 302 8.91 -11.52 3.24
N ASP A 303 9.99 -12.22 3.59
CA ASP A 303 9.99 -13.11 4.75
C ASP A 303 10.10 -12.35 6.07
N ASP A 304 10.93 -11.31 6.12
CA ASP A 304 11.17 -10.52 7.32
C ASP A 304 10.01 -9.52 7.53
N PRO A 305 9.28 -9.62 8.67
CA PRO A 305 8.12 -8.78 8.93
C PRO A 305 8.46 -7.27 9.04
N ARG A 306 9.73 -6.87 9.15
CA ARG A 306 10.11 -5.45 9.20
C ARG A 306 9.99 -4.73 7.85
N PHE A 307 9.91 -5.47 6.74
CA PHE A 307 9.85 -4.89 5.39
C PHE A 307 8.47 -5.04 4.75
N ARG A 308 8.18 -6.19 4.11
CA ARG A 308 6.90 -6.51 3.46
C ARG A 308 6.21 -5.31 2.79
N PRO A 309 6.86 -4.67 1.80
CA PRO A 309 6.37 -3.47 1.13
C PRO A 309 5.13 -3.78 0.29
N ASP A 310 4.28 -2.78 0.05
CA ASP A 310 3.07 -2.96 -0.77
C ASP A 310 3.40 -3.00 -2.27
N MET A 311 4.52 -2.38 -2.66
CA MET A 311 5.00 -2.33 -4.03
C MET A 311 6.53 -2.39 -4.09
N VAL A 312 7.06 -3.05 -5.11
CA VAL A 312 8.50 -3.11 -5.38
C VAL A 312 8.79 -2.66 -6.81
N LYS A 313 9.66 -1.65 -6.95
CA LYS A 313 10.20 -1.25 -8.25
C LYS A 313 11.58 -1.86 -8.41
N ILE A 314 11.72 -2.76 -9.38
CA ILE A 314 12.98 -3.45 -9.64
C ILE A 314 13.70 -2.70 -10.76
N TYR A 315 14.91 -2.25 -10.48
CA TYR A 315 15.73 -1.46 -11.39
C TYR A 315 17.11 -2.11 -11.49
N PRO A 316 17.35 -3.03 -12.44
CA PRO A 316 18.68 -3.58 -12.66
C PRO A 316 19.73 -2.47 -12.76
N CYS A 317 20.85 -2.64 -12.06
CA CYS A 317 21.92 -1.64 -12.04
C CYS A 317 22.50 -1.47 -13.45
N VAL A 318 22.59 -0.22 -13.91
CA VAL A 318 23.14 0.15 -15.21
C VAL A 318 24.25 1.17 -15.03
N VAL A 319 25.21 1.19 -15.96
CA VAL A 319 26.32 2.14 -15.96
C VAL A 319 25.96 3.32 -16.84
N LEU A 320 26.06 4.52 -16.27
CA LEU A 320 25.83 5.80 -16.93
C LEU A 320 27.13 6.61 -16.94
N PRO A 321 27.44 7.36 -18.01
CA PRO A 321 28.73 8.02 -18.18
C PRO A 321 29.01 9.09 -17.12
N ASN A 322 27.98 9.70 -16.56
CA ASN A 322 28.05 10.76 -15.55
C ASN A 322 27.85 10.26 -14.11
N ALA A 323 28.15 8.98 -13.85
CA ALA A 323 28.16 8.36 -12.53
C ALA A 323 29.56 7.85 -12.18
N GLU A 324 29.92 7.85 -10.90
CA GLU A 324 31.22 7.32 -10.40
C GLU A 324 31.43 5.86 -10.84
N LEU A 325 30.34 5.09 -10.94
CA LEU A 325 30.34 3.70 -11.39
C LEU A 325 30.96 3.49 -12.79
N ALA A 326 30.91 4.49 -13.68
CA ALA A 326 31.56 4.39 -14.99
C ALA A 326 33.09 4.27 -14.87
N GLU A 327 33.68 5.00 -13.93
CA GLU A 327 35.13 4.93 -13.68
C GLU A 327 35.52 3.57 -13.10
N TRP A 328 34.71 3.02 -12.19
CA TRP A 328 34.92 1.69 -11.62
C TRP A 328 34.87 0.62 -12.71
N THR A 329 33.90 0.74 -13.64
CA THR A 329 33.78 -0.14 -14.79
C THR A 329 35.01 -0.04 -15.70
N ALA A 330 35.48 1.18 -15.99
CA ALA A 330 36.66 1.42 -16.82
C ALA A 330 37.96 0.86 -16.20
N ARG A 331 38.06 0.82 -14.86
CA ARG A 331 39.18 0.19 -14.13
C ARG A 331 39.03 -1.33 -13.97
N GLY A 332 37.93 -1.93 -14.43
CA GLY A 332 37.64 -3.36 -14.27
C GLY A 332 37.19 -3.77 -12.87
N GLU A 333 36.83 -2.82 -12.01
CA GLU A 333 36.38 -3.06 -10.62
C GLU A 333 34.91 -3.47 -10.53
N TYR A 334 34.14 -3.29 -11.60
CA TYR A 334 32.71 -3.64 -11.66
C TYR A 334 32.31 -4.14 -13.05
N ARG A 335 31.52 -5.23 -13.07
CA ARG A 335 30.87 -5.78 -14.26
C ARG A 335 29.35 -5.76 -14.04
N PRO A 336 28.56 -5.03 -14.83
CA PRO A 336 27.11 -5.05 -14.71
C PRO A 336 26.50 -6.39 -15.15
N LEU A 337 25.36 -6.74 -14.58
CA LEU A 337 24.57 -7.90 -15.02
C LEU A 337 23.87 -7.61 -16.36
N GLU A 338 24.00 -8.54 -17.30
CA GLU A 338 23.47 -8.40 -18.66
C GLU A 338 22.91 -9.73 -19.19
N GLY A 339 22.16 -9.66 -20.30
CA GLY A 339 21.72 -10.83 -21.06
C GLY A 339 20.95 -11.88 -20.24
N SER A 340 21.34 -13.15 -20.41
CA SER A 340 20.70 -14.29 -19.75
C SER A 340 20.88 -14.27 -18.23
N GLU A 341 22.05 -13.86 -17.73
CA GLU A 341 22.35 -13.79 -16.30
C GLU A 341 21.34 -12.89 -15.56
N LEU A 342 21.10 -11.69 -16.09
CA LEU A 342 20.09 -10.78 -15.53
C LEU A 342 18.68 -11.35 -15.65
N LYS A 343 18.34 -11.96 -16.80
CA LYS A 343 17.01 -12.53 -17.03
C LYS A 343 16.70 -13.64 -16.02
N GLU A 344 17.66 -14.53 -15.75
CA GLU A 344 17.52 -15.60 -14.76
C GLU A 344 17.29 -15.07 -13.35
N LEU A 345 18.07 -14.05 -12.95
CA LEU A 345 17.90 -13.40 -11.65
C LEU A 345 16.48 -12.82 -11.50
N LEU A 346 16.02 -12.08 -12.51
CA LEU A 346 14.71 -11.43 -12.46
C LEU A 346 13.54 -12.44 -12.50
N ILE A 347 13.67 -13.56 -13.21
CA ILE A 347 12.67 -14.65 -13.18
C ILE A 347 12.52 -15.21 -11.77
N LYS A 348 13.64 -15.51 -11.11
CA LYS A 348 13.66 -16.02 -9.74
C LYS A 348 13.07 -15.00 -8.76
N MET A 349 13.44 -13.73 -8.88
CA MET A 349 12.85 -12.65 -8.07
C MET A 349 11.33 -12.56 -8.29
N GLN A 350 10.85 -12.54 -9.53
CA GLN A 350 9.41 -12.48 -9.82
C GLN A 350 8.63 -13.65 -9.21
N ALA A 351 9.20 -14.85 -9.18
CA ALA A 351 8.58 -16.02 -8.57
C ALA A 351 8.41 -15.92 -7.03
N MET A 352 9.18 -15.05 -6.37
CA MET A 352 9.11 -14.84 -4.91
C MET A 352 8.08 -13.79 -4.49
N VAL A 353 7.50 -13.05 -5.43
CA VAL A 353 6.63 -11.90 -5.12
C VAL A 353 5.27 -12.38 -4.60
N PRO A 354 4.85 -11.97 -3.39
CA PRO A 354 3.55 -12.36 -2.84
C PRO A 354 2.39 -11.64 -3.53
N ARG A 355 1.19 -12.24 -3.45
CA ARG A 355 -0.02 -11.75 -4.13
C ARG A 355 -0.41 -10.32 -3.78
N TYR A 356 -0.21 -9.91 -2.52
CA TYR A 356 -0.52 -8.55 -2.06
C TYR A 356 0.43 -7.49 -2.63
N CYS A 357 1.61 -7.87 -3.12
CA CYS A 357 2.65 -6.96 -3.54
C CYS A 357 2.55 -6.66 -5.03
N ARG A 358 2.71 -5.38 -5.40
CA ARG A 358 2.68 -4.92 -6.79
C ARG A 358 4.09 -4.72 -7.33
N VAL A 359 4.36 -5.15 -8.56
CA VAL A 359 5.62 -4.85 -9.26
C VAL A 359 5.33 -4.05 -10.53
N PRO A 360 5.35 -2.71 -10.52
CA PRO A 360 4.97 -1.91 -11.68
C PRO A 360 6.02 -1.92 -12.79
N ARG A 361 7.30 -2.02 -12.42
CA ARG A 361 8.45 -1.79 -13.31
C ARG A 361 9.56 -2.77 -13.00
N LEU A 362 10.22 -3.22 -14.07
CA LEU A 362 11.43 -4.06 -14.05
C LEU A 362 12.64 -3.36 -14.66
N ILE A 363 12.46 -2.13 -15.15
CA ILE A 363 13.49 -1.28 -15.74
C ILE A 363 13.25 0.17 -15.34
N ARG A 364 14.31 0.97 -15.36
CA ARG A 364 14.26 2.41 -15.20
C ARG A 364 14.06 3.08 -16.56
N ASP A 365 13.50 4.30 -16.55
CA ASP A 365 13.16 5.04 -17.77
C ASP A 365 14.38 5.73 -18.43
N PHE A 366 15.61 5.26 -18.16
CA PHE A 366 16.81 5.80 -18.79
C PHE A 366 16.81 5.49 -20.30
N PRO A 367 17.08 6.47 -21.17
CA PRO A 367 17.24 6.22 -22.59
C PRO A 367 18.38 5.23 -22.83
N THR A 368 18.18 4.27 -23.74
CA THR A 368 19.19 3.23 -24.04
C THR A 368 20.49 3.80 -24.59
N THR A 369 20.45 4.99 -25.19
CA THR A 369 21.61 5.75 -25.68
C THR A 369 22.50 6.29 -24.57
N GLU A 370 21.96 6.47 -23.36
CA GLU A 370 22.70 6.95 -22.18
C GLU A 370 23.35 5.80 -21.40
N ILE A 371 22.90 4.56 -21.63
CA ILE A 371 23.39 3.38 -20.92
C ILE A 371 24.68 2.92 -21.61
N THR A 372 25.82 3.03 -20.93
CA THR A 372 27.09 2.53 -21.47
C THR A 372 27.12 0.99 -21.38
N HIS A 373 26.84 0.46 -20.18
CA HIS A 373 26.78 -0.97 -19.87
C HIS A 373 25.56 -1.32 -18.99
N GLY A 374 25.11 -2.57 -19.03
CA GLY A 374 23.90 -3.08 -18.37
C GLY A 374 22.74 -3.31 -19.34
N ASN A 375 21.54 -3.49 -18.79
CA ASN A 375 20.35 -3.78 -19.61
C ASN A 375 19.95 -2.63 -20.53
N LYS A 376 19.95 -2.89 -21.85
CA LYS A 376 19.42 -1.99 -22.89
C LYS A 376 18.08 -2.45 -23.45
N GLN A 377 17.55 -3.58 -22.98
CA GLN A 377 16.28 -4.13 -23.47
C GLN A 377 15.09 -3.35 -22.88
N SER A 378 14.30 -2.72 -23.75
CA SER A 378 13.15 -1.90 -23.38
C SER A 378 11.87 -2.70 -23.08
N ASN A 379 11.75 -3.93 -23.60
CA ASN A 379 10.63 -4.84 -23.39
C ASN A 379 10.96 -5.98 -22.40
N LEU A 380 11.82 -5.71 -21.41
CA LEU A 380 12.33 -6.73 -20.48
C LEU A 380 11.22 -7.50 -19.74
N ARG A 381 10.13 -6.82 -19.36
CA ARG A 381 8.97 -7.46 -18.69
C ARG A 381 8.32 -8.53 -19.56
N GLU A 382 7.97 -8.20 -20.80
CA GLU A 382 7.33 -9.14 -21.73
C GLU A 382 8.23 -10.35 -21.98
N SER A 383 9.55 -10.12 -22.06
CA SER A 383 10.53 -11.18 -22.23
C SER A 383 10.63 -12.12 -21.02
N ILE A 384 10.57 -11.58 -19.80
CA ILE A 384 10.55 -12.36 -18.57
C ILE A 384 9.25 -13.15 -18.46
N GLU A 385 8.10 -12.51 -18.67
CA GLU A 385 6.78 -13.16 -18.58
C GLU A 385 6.63 -14.28 -19.61
N SER A 386 7.10 -14.08 -20.85
CA SER A 386 7.14 -15.11 -21.88
C SER A 386 7.99 -16.31 -21.47
N GLU A 387 9.15 -16.06 -20.87
CA GLU A 387 10.06 -17.11 -20.40
C GLU A 387 9.50 -17.88 -19.22
N MET A 388 8.92 -17.18 -18.24
CA MET A 388 8.23 -17.80 -17.11
C MET A 388 7.13 -18.74 -17.60
N LYS A 389 6.31 -18.29 -18.56
CA LYS A 389 5.25 -19.12 -19.16
C LYS A 389 5.79 -20.39 -19.81
N LYS A 390 6.91 -20.31 -20.55
CA LYS A 390 7.57 -21.49 -21.15
C LYS A 390 8.02 -22.51 -20.09
N ARG A 391 8.36 -22.05 -18.88
CA ARG A 391 8.78 -22.87 -17.74
C ARG A 391 7.62 -23.36 -16.87
N GLY A 392 6.38 -23.07 -17.23
CA GLY A 392 5.21 -23.36 -16.39
C GLY A 392 5.14 -22.50 -15.13
N LEU A 393 5.87 -21.38 -15.07
CA LEU A 393 5.83 -20.42 -13.97
C LEU A 393 4.86 -19.29 -14.29
N ALA A 394 4.13 -18.82 -13.28
CA ALA A 394 3.26 -17.65 -13.39
C ALA A 394 3.63 -16.59 -12.34
N CYS A 395 3.69 -15.33 -12.76
CA CYS A 395 3.86 -14.23 -11.81
C CYS A 395 2.52 -13.93 -11.13
N VAL A 396 2.48 -14.05 -9.80
CA VAL A 396 1.27 -13.84 -9.00
C VAL A 396 1.19 -12.43 -8.39
N CYS A 397 2.12 -11.54 -8.74
CA CYS A 397 2.11 -10.17 -8.22
C CYS A 397 0.80 -9.45 -8.56
N LEU A 398 0.42 -8.47 -7.75
CA LEU A 398 -0.84 -7.75 -7.90
C LEU A 398 -1.02 -7.17 -9.30
N ARG A 399 0.05 -6.59 -9.88
CA ARG A 399 0.03 -6.01 -11.23
C ARG A 399 -0.36 -7.01 -12.32
N CYS A 400 0.16 -8.23 -12.27
CA CYS A 400 -0.06 -9.24 -13.30
C CYS A 400 -1.49 -9.80 -13.26
N ARG A 401 -2.21 -9.55 -12.16
CA ARG A 401 -3.58 -10.02 -11.95
C ARG A 401 -4.61 -8.91 -12.09
N GLU A 402 -4.23 -7.63 -12.20
CA GLU A 402 -5.20 -6.53 -12.37
C GLU A 402 -6.02 -6.80 -13.63
N VAL A 403 -7.35 -6.72 -13.55
CA VAL A 403 -8.24 -7.12 -14.66
C VAL A 403 -7.89 -6.46 -16.01
N GLY A 404 -7.37 -5.22 -16.01
CA GLY A 404 -6.90 -4.56 -17.24
C GLY A 404 -5.60 -5.10 -17.84
N HIS A 405 -4.89 -5.96 -17.11
CA HIS A 405 -3.65 -6.62 -17.54
C HIS A 405 -3.83 -8.11 -17.84
N VAL A 406 -4.96 -8.71 -17.47
CA VAL A 406 -5.25 -10.12 -17.77
C VAL A 406 -5.92 -10.21 -19.16
N PRO A 407 -5.42 -11.06 -20.08
CA PRO A 407 -6.02 -11.22 -21.39
C PRO A 407 -7.36 -11.98 -21.31
N GLY A 408 -8.39 -11.46 -21.97
CA GLY A 408 -9.69 -12.12 -22.13
C GLY A 408 -10.86 -11.28 -21.61
N ASP A 409 -12.07 -11.77 -21.86
CA ASP A 409 -13.28 -11.19 -21.25
C ASP A 409 -13.50 -11.90 -19.90
N HIS A 410 -13.16 -11.23 -18.81
CA HIS A 410 -13.34 -11.76 -17.46
C HIS A 410 -14.71 -11.33 -16.96
N THR A 411 -15.67 -12.26 -16.99
CA THR A 411 -17.01 -12.01 -16.45
C THR A 411 -16.93 -11.78 -14.95
N MET A 412 -17.55 -10.70 -14.49
CA MET A 412 -17.56 -10.32 -13.07
C MET A 412 -18.53 -11.18 -12.24
N ASP A 413 -19.18 -12.18 -12.82
CA ASP A 413 -20.34 -12.85 -12.22
C ASP A 413 -19.96 -13.96 -11.23
N GLU A 414 -18.70 -14.42 -11.24
CA GLU A 414 -18.17 -15.42 -10.32
C GLU A 414 -16.96 -14.90 -9.54
N THR A 415 -17.18 -13.89 -8.69
CA THR A 415 -16.12 -13.28 -7.85
C THR A 415 -16.27 -13.61 -6.37
N LYS A 416 -15.13 -13.74 -5.67
CA LYS A 416 -15.05 -13.97 -4.22
C LYS A 416 -14.08 -12.99 -3.55
N ILE A 417 -14.33 -12.66 -2.29
CA ILE A 417 -13.36 -11.95 -1.44
C ILE A 417 -12.34 -12.95 -0.89
N PHE A 418 -11.06 -12.71 -1.18
CA PHE A 418 -9.93 -13.39 -0.57
C PHE A 418 -9.29 -12.49 0.49
N GLU A 419 -8.63 -13.13 1.46
CA GLU A 419 -8.04 -12.47 2.62
C GLU A 419 -6.65 -13.04 2.85
N GLU A 420 -5.61 -12.22 2.66
CA GLU A 420 -4.24 -12.56 3.05
C GLU A 420 -3.86 -11.77 4.31
N ARG A 421 -3.38 -12.49 5.33
CA ARG A 421 -2.90 -11.91 6.59
C ARG A 421 -1.40 -12.08 6.69
N TYR A 422 -0.70 -11.00 7.03
CA TYR A 422 0.75 -11.05 7.25
C TYR A 422 1.15 -10.00 8.29
N GLU A 423 2.11 -10.33 9.14
CA GLU A 423 2.63 -9.38 10.11
C GLU A 423 3.50 -8.32 9.44
N ASN A 424 3.49 -7.11 9.97
CA ASN A 424 4.48 -6.10 9.65
C ASN A 424 4.84 -5.29 10.91
N ALA A 425 6.05 -5.54 11.41
CA ALA A 425 6.60 -4.95 12.63
C ALA A 425 5.60 -4.96 13.80
N ASP A 426 5.04 -3.79 14.14
CA ASP A 426 4.09 -3.58 15.23
C ASP A 426 2.62 -3.73 14.83
N GLY A 427 2.29 -4.40 13.74
CA GLY A 427 0.89 -4.57 13.31
C GLY A 427 0.65 -5.79 12.45
N LEU A 428 -0.63 -6.13 12.31
CA LEU A 428 -1.12 -7.13 11.37
C LEU A 428 -1.67 -6.43 10.12
N GLU A 429 -1.18 -6.81 8.95
CA GLU A 429 -1.75 -6.39 7.67
C GLU A 429 -2.76 -7.43 7.19
N VAL A 430 -3.87 -6.94 6.64
CA VAL A 430 -4.95 -7.73 6.04
C VAL A 430 -5.17 -7.17 4.65
N PHE A 431 -4.79 -7.95 3.64
CA PHE A 431 -5.05 -7.64 2.24
C PHE A 431 -6.34 -8.36 1.82
N LEU A 432 -7.37 -7.58 1.54
CA LEU A 432 -8.64 -8.07 1.02
C LEU A 432 -8.66 -7.86 -0.48
N SER A 433 -9.04 -8.85 -1.27
CA SER A 433 -9.15 -8.73 -2.72
C SER A 433 -10.41 -9.39 -3.25
N VAL A 434 -11.08 -8.73 -4.18
CA VAL A 434 -12.16 -9.33 -4.98
C VAL A 434 -11.51 -9.92 -6.22
N GLU A 435 -11.49 -11.24 -6.30
CA GLU A 435 -10.87 -11.99 -7.40
C GLU A 435 -11.87 -12.96 -8.01
N ASN A 436 -11.60 -13.45 -9.22
CA ASN A 436 -12.30 -14.60 -9.77
C ASN A 436 -11.90 -15.89 -9.02
N MET A 437 -12.67 -16.96 -9.24
CA MET A 437 -12.52 -18.22 -8.47
C MET A 437 -11.15 -18.89 -8.61
N ASP A 438 -10.54 -18.84 -9.78
CA ASP A 438 -9.18 -19.37 -10.04
C ASP A 438 -8.06 -18.40 -9.62
N ARG A 439 -8.43 -17.21 -9.12
CA ARG A 439 -7.53 -16.16 -8.63
C ARG A 439 -6.54 -15.63 -9.68
N SER A 440 -6.90 -15.70 -10.95
CA SER A 440 -6.11 -15.17 -12.07
C SER A 440 -6.32 -13.66 -12.28
N ALA A 441 -7.49 -13.13 -11.92
CA ALA A 441 -7.84 -11.72 -12.08
C ALA A 441 -8.34 -11.09 -10.77
N VAL A 442 -7.93 -9.85 -10.50
CA VAL A 442 -8.38 -9.00 -9.39
C VAL A 442 -9.18 -7.81 -9.91
N PHE A 443 -10.34 -7.56 -9.29
CA PHE A 443 -11.30 -6.52 -9.66
C PHE A 443 -11.32 -5.36 -8.66
N ALA A 444 -10.97 -5.63 -7.41
CA ALA A 444 -10.79 -4.61 -6.37
C ALA A 444 -9.92 -5.16 -5.24
N PHE A 445 -9.29 -4.28 -4.47
CA PHE A 445 -8.59 -4.67 -3.25
C PHE A 445 -8.58 -3.57 -2.19
N LEU A 446 -8.35 -3.97 -0.94
CA LEU A 446 -8.22 -3.09 0.22
C LEU A 446 -7.08 -3.55 1.11
N ARG A 447 -6.29 -2.60 1.62
CA ARG A 447 -5.24 -2.83 2.62
C ARG A 447 -5.70 -2.32 3.98
N LEU A 448 -5.95 -3.23 4.91
CA LEU A 448 -6.30 -2.92 6.30
C LEU A 448 -5.12 -3.26 7.21
N ARG A 449 -4.67 -2.29 7.99
CA ARG A 449 -3.71 -2.48 9.07
C ARG A 449 -4.42 -2.49 10.40
N LEU A 450 -4.00 -3.42 11.26
CA LEU A 450 -4.44 -3.60 12.62
C LEU A 450 -3.21 -3.44 13.53
N PRO A 451 -2.90 -2.21 14.01
CA PRO A 451 -1.77 -1.96 14.89
C PRO A 451 -1.86 -2.79 16.18
N LYS A 452 -0.77 -3.46 16.59
CA LYS A 452 -0.72 -4.15 17.89
C LYS A 452 -1.03 -3.11 18.97
N ILE A 453 -2.12 -3.30 19.72
CA ILE A 453 -2.46 -2.43 20.85
C ILE A 453 -1.28 -2.53 21.83
N PRO A 454 -0.62 -1.42 22.20
CA PRO A 454 0.55 -1.49 23.05
C PRO A 454 0.19 -2.14 24.39
N LEU A 455 0.76 -3.32 24.68
CA LEU A 455 0.63 -4.01 25.96
C LEU A 455 1.23 -3.23 27.16
N ASN A 456 1.84 -2.06 26.91
CA ASN A 456 2.73 -1.35 27.82
C ASN A 456 2.25 0.04 28.24
N LEU A 457 0.94 0.31 28.18
CA LEU A 457 0.36 1.35 29.04
C LEU A 457 0.33 0.79 30.47
N PRO A 458 0.71 1.58 31.51
CA PRO A 458 0.58 1.12 32.89
C PRO A 458 -0.84 0.61 33.08
N LEU A 459 -0.99 -0.64 33.52
CA LEU A 459 -2.27 -1.33 33.69
C LEU A 459 -3.07 -0.64 34.80
N THR A 460 -3.61 0.54 34.49
CA THR A 460 -4.68 1.15 35.25
C THR A 460 -5.96 0.36 34.99
N ARG A 461 -6.96 0.58 35.85
CA ARG A 461 -8.27 -0.06 35.72
C ARG A 461 -8.91 0.19 34.34
N GLU A 462 -8.54 1.29 33.67
CA GLU A 462 -8.95 1.66 32.31
C GLU A 462 -8.17 0.91 31.23
N THR A 463 -6.90 0.58 31.44
CA THR A 463 -6.10 -0.19 30.46
C THR A 463 -6.54 -1.63 30.37
N CYS A 464 -7.00 -2.24 31.47
CA CYS A 464 -7.64 -3.55 31.43
C CYS A 464 -8.95 -3.56 30.62
N MET A 465 -9.59 -2.40 30.41
CA MET A 465 -10.71 -2.26 29.48
C MET A 465 -10.24 -2.05 28.03
N LEU A 466 -9.04 -1.47 27.83
CA LEU A 466 -8.46 -1.14 26.51
C LEU A 466 -7.71 -2.28 25.82
N HIS A 467 -7.33 -3.36 26.52
CA HIS A 467 -6.72 -4.55 25.91
C HIS A 467 -7.70 -5.44 25.14
N GLY A 468 -8.95 -4.99 24.95
CA GLY A 468 -9.74 -5.33 23.77
C GLY A 468 -10.11 -6.80 23.56
N THR A 469 -9.90 -7.69 24.53
CA THR A 469 -10.69 -8.92 24.62
C THR A 469 -11.72 -8.68 25.71
N ILE A 470 -12.84 -8.04 25.35
CA ILE A 470 -14.07 -8.29 26.12
C ILE A 470 -14.34 -9.77 25.87
N ILE A 471 -13.82 -10.60 26.76
CA ILE A 471 -14.15 -12.02 26.77
C ILE A 471 -15.64 -12.04 27.08
N PRO A 472 -16.50 -12.45 26.12
CA PRO A 472 -17.93 -12.45 26.31
C PRO A 472 -18.25 -13.31 27.52
N TYR A 473 -19.37 -13.06 28.19
CA TYR A 473 -19.86 -13.97 29.21
C TYR A 473 -21.38 -13.96 29.23
N ASP A 474 -21.97 -15.12 29.47
CA ASP A 474 -23.42 -15.22 29.63
C ASP A 474 -23.84 -14.61 30.97
N LYS A 475 -24.65 -13.54 30.92
CA LYS A 475 -25.20 -12.88 32.12
C LYS A 475 -26.05 -13.84 32.98
N LYS A 476 -26.61 -14.91 32.41
CA LYS A 476 -27.36 -15.92 33.17
C LYS A 476 -26.46 -16.68 34.15
N LEU A 477 -25.17 -16.85 33.81
CA LEU A 477 -24.19 -17.54 34.66
C LEU A 477 -23.75 -16.73 35.87
N THR A 478 -24.11 -15.45 35.96
CA THR A 478 -23.70 -14.58 37.08
C THR A 478 -24.27 -15.05 38.42
N VAL A 479 -25.48 -15.62 38.41
CA VAL A 479 -26.15 -16.17 39.61
C VAL A 479 -25.44 -17.45 40.05
N ALA A 480 -25.27 -18.41 39.14
CA ALA A 480 -24.54 -19.65 39.40
C ALA A 480 -23.10 -19.38 39.90
N ALA A 481 -22.39 -18.44 39.27
CA ALA A 481 -21.06 -18.02 39.71
C ALA A 481 -21.06 -17.38 41.11
N ARG A 482 -22.17 -16.76 41.55
CA ARG A 482 -22.29 -16.25 42.92
C ARG A 482 -22.49 -17.39 43.91
N GLU A 483 -23.29 -18.39 43.57
CA GLU A 483 -23.51 -19.58 44.39
C GLU A 483 -22.21 -20.38 44.56
N LEU A 484 -21.48 -20.63 43.48
CA LEU A 484 -20.18 -21.31 43.51
C LEU A 484 -19.15 -20.57 44.39
N ARG A 485 -19.16 -19.22 44.40
CA ARG A 485 -18.29 -18.44 45.31
C ARG A 485 -18.60 -18.63 46.79
N ASN A 486 -19.85 -18.95 47.11
CA ASN A 486 -20.29 -19.18 48.48
C ASN A 486 -20.07 -20.65 48.88
N ASN A 487 -20.09 -21.58 47.92
CA ASN A 487 -20.06 -23.02 48.11
C ASN A 487 -18.77 -23.68 47.57
N GLN A 488 -17.62 -23.04 47.79
CA GLN A 488 -16.32 -23.55 47.31
C GLN A 488 -15.93 -24.87 47.98
N THR A 489 -15.33 -25.79 47.21
CA THR A 489 -14.72 -27.01 47.74
C THR A 489 -13.55 -26.71 48.68
N PRO A 490 -13.16 -27.66 49.56
CA PRO A 490 -11.96 -27.51 50.39
C PRO A 490 -10.70 -27.21 49.57
N ALA A 491 -10.53 -27.86 48.41
CA ALA A 491 -9.41 -27.63 47.50
C ALA A 491 -9.43 -26.21 46.89
N GLU A 492 -10.59 -25.73 46.42
CA GLU A 492 -10.74 -24.34 45.95
C GLU A 492 -10.46 -23.32 47.04
N LYS A 493 -10.87 -23.57 48.29
CA LYS A 493 -10.54 -22.68 49.41
C LYS A 493 -9.04 -22.58 49.63
N SER A 494 -8.32 -23.71 49.59
CA SER A 494 -6.86 -23.75 49.73
C SER A 494 -6.16 -22.99 48.60
N ILE A 495 -6.49 -23.27 47.33
CA ILE A 495 -5.93 -22.52 46.19
C ILE A 495 -6.30 -21.03 46.28
N TRP A 496 -7.55 -20.70 46.60
CA TRP A 496 -7.97 -19.30 46.70
C TRP A 496 -7.18 -18.54 47.76
N GLN A 497 -6.94 -19.13 48.93
CA GLN A 497 -6.10 -18.53 49.97
C GLN A 497 -4.69 -18.25 49.47
N PHE A 498 -4.09 -19.18 48.72
CA PHE A 498 -2.78 -18.99 48.09
C PHE A 498 -2.78 -17.87 47.03
N LEU A 499 -3.85 -17.74 46.24
CA LEU A 499 -3.97 -16.71 45.20
C LEU A 499 -4.30 -15.31 45.75
N LYS A 500 -4.76 -15.19 47.01
CA LYS A 500 -5.29 -13.96 47.61
C LYS A 500 -4.18 -13.12 48.27
N ARG A 501 -3.32 -12.51 47.44
CA ARG A 501 -2.27 -11.48 47.73
C ARG A 501 -0.90 -11.96 48.25
N ASP A 502 0.13 -11.21 47.80
CA ASP A 502 1.60 -11.30 47.95
C ASP A 502 2.32 -12.59 47.54
N ALA A 503 1.65 -13.75 47.50
CA ALA A 503 2.33 -15.00 47.14
C ALA A 503 2.64 -15.14 45.63
N THR A 504 1.80 -14.57 44.74
CA THR A 504 1.88 -14.83 43.29
C THR A 504 2.14 -13.60 42.43
N GLN A 505 2.15 -12.38 42.99
CA GLN A 505 2.24 -11.08 42.30
C GLN A 505 1.11 -10.74 41.29
N TYR A 506 0.21 -11.67 40.98
CA TYR A 506 -0.87 -11.50 39.99
C TYR A 506 -2.25 -11.46 40.64
N ARG A 507 -3.19 -10.75 40.01
CA ARG A 507 -4.58 -10.66 40.47
C ARG A 507 -5.43 -11.78 39.86
N PHE A 508 -6.07 -12.56 40.73
CA PHE A 508 -7.03 -13.59 40.34
C PHE A 508 -8.47 -13.21 40.71
N LEU A 509 -9.41 -13.64 39.86
CA LEU A 509 -10.84 -13.63 40.10
C LEU A 509 -11.30 -15.08 40.28
N ARG A 510 -12.14 -15.35 41.28
CA ARG A 510 -12.72 -16.66 41.51
C ARG A 510 -14.09 -16.80 40.84
N GLN A 511 -14.39 -18.00 40.34
CA GLN A 511 -15.66 -18.41 39.74
C GLN A 511 -16.13 -17.38 38.71
N LYS A 512 -15.31 -17.19 37.67
CA LYS A 512 -15.47 -16.14 36.67
C LYS A 512 -16.23 -16.68 35.46
N PRO A 513 -17.40 -16.11 35.12
CA PRO A 513 -18.05 -16.40 33.84
C PRO A 513 -17.17 -15.95 32.67
N ILE A 514 -16.97 -16.85 31.71
CA ILE A 514 -16.25 -16.68 30.45
C ILE A 514 -17.00 -17.49 29.38
N ASP A 515 -17.46 -16.81 28.35
CA ASP A 515 -18.35 -17.33 27.32
C ASP A 515 -19.57 -18.01 27.96
N HIS A 516 -19.81 -19.29 27.67
CA HIS A 516 -20.85 -20.10 28.31
C HIS A 516 -20.31 -20.98 29.46
N PHE A 517 -19.12 -20.68 29.99
CA PHE A 517 -18.45 -21.43 31.05
C PHE A 517 -18.23 -20.60 32.32
N ILE A 518 -18.06 -21.26 33.47
CA ILE A 518 -17.59 -20.63 34.71
C ILE A 518 -16.27 -21.30 35.10
N VAL A 519 -15.18 -20.53 35.11
CA VAL A 519 -13.84 -21.01 35.49
C VAL A 519 -13.56 -20.76 36.97
N ASP A 520 -12.94 -21.72 37.66
CA ASP A 520 -12.73 -21.63 39.12
C ASP A 520 -11.86 -20.44 39.51
N PHE A 521 -10.76 -20.21 38.79
CA PHE A 521 -9.94 -19.00 38.93
C PHE A 521 -9.48 -18.47 37.59
N TYR A 522 -9.41 -17.14 37.46
CA TYR A 522 -8.99 -16.46 36.24
C TYR A 522 -8.05 -15.30 36.54
N CYS A 523 -6.93 -15.24 35.82
CA CYS A 523 -6.02 -14.10 35.81
C CYS A 523 -6.01 -13.44 34.43
N SER A 524 -6.51 -12.21 34.35
CA SER A 524 -6.50 -11.43 33.11
C SER A 524 -5.10 -11.01 32.69
N GLN A 525 -4.17 -10.83 33.64
CA GLN A 525 -2.78 -10.42 33.35
C GLN A 525 -1.99 -11.51 32.62
N LEU A 526 -2.37 -12.78 32.81
CA LEU A 526 -1.69 -13.93 32.22
C LEU A 526 -2.51 -14.64 31.13
N LEU A 527 -3.74 -14.16 30.84
CA LEU A 527 -4.74 -14.89 30.05
C LEU A 527 -4.75 -16.36 30.44
N LEU A 528 -5.04 -16.62 31.71
CA LEU A 528 -4.86 -17.92 32.34
C LEU A 528 -6.07 -18.27 33.21
N ALA A 529 -6.63 -19.45 33.01
CA ALA A 529 -7.65 -20.05 33.87
C ALA A 529 -7.06 -21.22 34.67
N ILE A 530 -7.53 -21.41 35.90
CA ILE A 530 -7.20 -22.55 36.76
C ILE A 530 -8.53 -23.24 37.10
N GLU A 531 -8.60 -24.56 36.89
CA GLU A 531 -9.73 -25.42 37.25
C GLU A 531 -9.31 -26.44 38.30
N ILE A 532 -10.22 -26.75 39.22
CA ILE A 532 -10.06 -27.79 40.24
C ILE A 532 -11.10 -28.88 40.01
N ASP A 533 -10.71 -29.91 39.27
CA ASP A 533 -11.61 -30.97 38.84
C ASP A 533 -11.90 -31.98 39.97
N GLY A 534 -13.15 -32.44 40.01
CA GLY A 534 -13.57 -33.65 40.74
C GLY A 534 -13.81 -34.79 39.75
N SER A 535 -13.03 -35.88 39.90
CA SER A 535 -13.11 -37.22 39.27
C SER A 535 -13.59 -37.35 37.80
N TYR A 536 -12.82 -38.09 36.99
CA TYR A 536 -13.00 -38.25 35.55
C TYR A 536 -14.08 -39.30 35.20
N HIS A 537 -15.04 -38.94 34.35
CA HIS A 537 -15.95 -39.85 33.63
C HIS A 537 -15.83 -39.58 32.13
N GLU A 538 -16.00 -40.60 31.28
CA GLU A 538 -15.76 -40.51 29.81
C GLU A 538 -16.60 -39.43 29.11
N GLU A 539 -17.87 -39.21 29.50
CA GLU A 539 -18.71 -38.14 28.94
C GLU A 539 -18.22 -36.71 29.27
N LYS A 540 -17.43 -36.57 30.34
CA LYS A 540 -16.91 -35.28 30.81
C LYS A 540 -15.69 -34.83 30.00
N ILE A 541 -14.97 -35.77 29.39
CA ILE A 541 -13.71 -35.54 28.67
C ILE A 541 -13.96 -34.72 27.39
N ASP A 542 -14.99 -35.05 26.61
CA ASP A 542 -15.28 -34.35 25.35
C ASP A 542 -15.75 -32.91 25.61
N TYR A 543 -16.59 -32.70 26.63
CA TYR A 543 -17.00 -31.37 27.07
C TYR A 543 -15.84 -30.53 27.61
N ASP A 544 -14.93 -31.13 28.38
CA ASP A 544 -13.75 -30.46 28.91
C ASP A 544 -12.74 -30.08 27.83
N GLN A 545 -12.59 -30.90 26.80
CA GLN A 545 -11.76 -30.61 25.64
C GLN A 545 -12.36 -29.46 24.81
N GLN A 546 -13.66 -29.52 24.49
CA GLN A 546 -14.38 -28.45 23.79
C GLN A 546 -14.29 -27.11 24.54
N ARG A 547 -14.40 -27.16 25.89
CA ARG A 547 -14.20 -25.99 26.76
C ARG A 547 -12.78 -25.44 26.65
N SER A 548 -11.76 -26.28 26.77
CA SER A 548 -10.36 -25.87 26.68
C SER A 548 -10.02 -25.30 25.29
N ASP A 549 -10.52 -25.90 24.22
CA ASP A 549 -10.35 -25.41 22.84
C ASP A 549 -11.02 -24.05 22.65
N LYS A 550 -12.25 -23.89 23.18
CA LYS A 550 -12.97 -22.62 23.12
C LYS A 550 -12.25 -21.53 23.90
N LEU A 551 -11.78 -21.81 25.11
CA LEU A 551 -11.00 -20.86 25.92
C LEU A 551 -9.68 -20.49 25.22
N ALA A 552 -9.03 -21.45 24.56
CA ALA A 552 -7.82 -21.21 23.78
C ALA A 552 -8.04 -20.23 22.61
N THR A 553 -9.24 -20.17 22.01
CA THR A 553 -9.57 -19.17 20.98
C THR A 553 -9.51 -17.73 21.49
N TYR A 554 -9.69 -17.52 22.80
CA TYR A 554 -9.51 -16.23 23.47
C TYR A 554 -8.08 -16.00 23.97
N GLY A 555 -7.14 -16.90 23.62
CA GLY A 555 -5.77 -16.89 24.10
C GLY A 555 -5.61 -17.34 25.55
N ILE A 556 -6.66 -17.91 26.16
CA ILE A 556 -6.65 -18.34 27.57
C ILE A 556 -6.01 -19.72 27.67
N LYS A 557 -4.93 -19.83 28.45
CA LYS A 557 -4.30 -21.11 28.80
C LYS A 557 -4.96 -21.66 30.07
N VAL A 558 -5.36 -22.92 30.07
CA VAL A 558 -6.03 -23.58 31.20
C VAL A 558 -5.04 -24.46 31.96
N ILE A 559 -4.98 -24.34 33.29
CA ILE A 559 -4.27 -25.24 34.20
C ILE A 559 -5.33 -26.03 34.98
N ARG A 560 -5.14 -27.35 35.13
CA ARG A 560 -6.06 -28.21 35.88
C ARG A 560 -5.35 -28.88 37.03
N TYR A 561 -5.98 -28.91 38.20
CA TYR A 561 -5.58 -29.71 39.35
C TYR A 561 -6.74 -30.59 39.80
N THR A 562 -6.48 -31.78 40.32
CA THR A 562 -7.51 -32.60 40.96
C THR A 562 -7.70 -32.20 42.42
N ASN A 563 -8.90 -32.40 42.95
CA ASN A 563 -9.16 -32.21 44.39
C ASN A 563 -8.17 -33.00 45.27
N GLN A 564 -7.84 -34.25 44.89
CA GLN A 564 -6.90 -35.07 45.63
C GLN A 564 -5.51 -34.44 45.65
N GLN A 565 -4.96 -34.04 44.50
CA GLN A 565 -3.63 -33.39 44.40
C GLN A 565 -3.53 -32.17 45.32
N VAL A 566 -4.53 -31.30 45.31
CA VAL A 566 -4.55 -30.08 46.13
C VAL A 566 -4.59 -30.41 47.63
N LEU A 567 -5.33 -31.44 48.02
CA LEU A 567 -5.55 -31.78 49.43
C LEU A 567 -4.47 -32.69 50.03
N THR A 568 -3.88 -33.59 49.24
CA THR A 568 -2.85 -34.53 49.72
C THR A 568 -1.44 -33.94 49.66
N ASP A 569 -1.17 -33.05 48.72
CA ASP A 569 0.16 -32.48 48.51
C ASP A 569 0.09 -31.03 48.02
N PHE A 570 -0.35 -30.15 48.93
CA PHE A 570 -0.59 -28.76 48.60
C PHE A 570 0.71 -27.99 48.29
N ASP A 571 1.84 -28.36 48.91
CA ASP A 571 3.11 -27.66 48.72
C ASP A 571 3.72 -27.93 47.34
N ASN A 572 3.67 -29.17 46.85
CA ASN A 572 4.06 -29.43 45.46
C ASN A 572 3.08 -28.78 44.47
N THR A 573 1.78 -28.75 44.78
CA THR A 573 0.78 -28.04 43.98
C THR A 573 1.09 -26.54 43.87
N LYS A 574 1.48 -25.88 44.98
CA LYS A 574 1.92 -24.47 44.95
C LYS A 574 3.15 -24.28 44.08
N LYS A 575 4.14 -25.17 44.21
CA LYS A 575 5.39 -25.09 43.45
C LYS A 575 5.14 -25.23 41.95
N ASP A 576 4.35 -26.23 41.55
CA ASP A 576 3.96 -26.43 40.14
C ASP A 576 3.17 -25.22 39.61
N LEU A 577 2.21 -24.71 40.39
CA LEU A 577 1.44 -23.53 40.01
C LEU A 577 2.36 -22.32 39.80
N MET A 578 3.28 -22.03 40.72
CA MET A 578 4.22 -20.91 40.57
C MET A 578 5.12 -21.06 39.33
N ASN A 579 5.59 -22.28 39.04
CA ASN A 579 6.37 -22.55 37.83
C ASN A 579 5.53 -22.27 36.57
N ARG A 580 4.29 -22.78 36.49
CA ARG A 580 3.40 -22.55 35.34
C ARG A 580 3.02 -21.08 35.17
N LEU A 581 2.87 -20.33 36.28
CA LEU A 581 2.65 -18.88 36.25
C LEU A 581 3.87 -18.16 35.67
N ALA A 582 5.08 -18.52 36.12
CA ALA A 582 6.33 -17.96 35.63
C ALA A 582 6.59 -18.28 34.15
N GLU A 583 6.38 -19.53 33.75
CA GLU A 583 6.44 -19.98 32.35
C GLU A 583 5.44 -19.19 31.49
N ARG A 584 4.17 -19.09 31.92
CA ARG A 584 3.18 -18.33 31.17
C ARG A 584 3.54 -16.85 31.05
N HIS A 585 4.04 -16.25 32.13
CA HIS A 585 4.54 -14.89 32.09
C HIS A 585 5.72 -14.76 31.13
N GLN A 586 6.63 -15.73 31.10
CA GLN A 586 7.75 -15.77 30.18
C GLN A 586 7.31 -15.99 28.73
N ASP A 587 6.30 -16.82 28.44
CA ASP A 587 5.70 -16.99 27.11
C ASP A 587 5.08 -15.68 26.60
N LEU A 588 4.36 -14.97 27.47
CA LEU A 588 3.80 -13.64 27.17
C LEU A 588 4.90 -12.58 27.03
N LEU A 589 6.00 -12.70 27.78
CA LEU A 589 7.18 -11.86 27.64
C LEU A 589 8.01 -12.19 26.40
N LEU A 590 8.07 -13.44 25.94
CA LEU A 590 8.82 -13.85 24.74
C LEU A 590 8.05 -13.46 23.48
N SER A 591 6.74 -13.69 23.47
CA SER A 591 5.83 -13.17 22.43
C SER A 591 5.77 -11.63 22.38
N SER A 592 6.16 -10.94 23.46
CA SER A 592 6.35 -9.48 23.47
C SER A 592 7.81 -9.02 23.35
N LYS A 593 8.82 -9.85 23.62
CA LYS A 593 10.25 -9.59 23.33
C LYS A 593 10.57 -9.81 21.86
N GLU A 594 9.77 -10.60 21.15
CA GLU A 594 9.59 -10.50 19.70
C GLU A 594 8.81 -9.22 19.30
N HIS A 595 9.01 -8.12 20.03
CA HIS A 595 8.69 -6.79 19.52
C HIS A 595 9.70 -6.47 18.41
N ILE A 596 9.42 -6.99 17.23
CA ILE A 596 10.09 -6.67 15.96
C ILE A 596 9.70 -5.24 15.50
N SER A 597 9.35 -4.35 16.42
CA SER A 597 9.09 -2.96 16.09
C SER A 597 10.42 -2.20 16.14
N PRO A 598 10.91 -1.67 15.01
CA PRO A 598 12.06 -0.76 15.01
C PRO A 598 11.70 0.63 15.54
N LEU A 599 10.47 0.83 16.04
CA LEU A 599 9.98 2.11 16.55
C LEU A 599 10.21 2.25 18.05
N THR A 600 10.72 3.41 18.46
CA THR A 600 10.84 3.73 19.88
C THR A 600 9.51 4.20 20.47
N LYS A 601 9.35 4.14 21.80
CA LYS A 601 8.20 4.74 22.49
C LYS A 601 8.04 6.23 22.21
N GLY A 602 9.16 6.95 22.01
CA GLY A 602 9.16 8.37 21.65
C GLY A 602 8.61 8.63 20.25
N ASP A 603 8.95 7.78 19.28
CA ASP A 603 8.44 7.86 17.91
C ASP A 603 6.90 7.74 17.88
N GLN A 604 6.37 6.74 18.59
CA GLN A 604 4.93 6.50 18.66
C GLN A 604 4.19 7.61 19.41
N ARG A 605 4.76 8.11 20.52
CA ARG A 605 4.15 9.19 21.31
C ARG A 605 3.93 10.45 20.48
N GLY A 606 4.96 10.93 19.77
CA GLY A 606 4.85 12.16 18.98
C GLY A 606 3.83 12.06 17.84
N ILE A 607 3.68 10.88 17.24
CA ILE A 607 2.64 10.62 16.22
C ILE A 607 1.25 10.69 16.83
N TYR A 608 1.01 10.00 17.95
CA TYR A 608 -0.31 9.96 18.57
C TYR A 608 -0.71 11.27 19.25
N GLU A 609 0.25 12.08 19.67
CA GLU A 609 0.00 13.46 20.13
C GLU A 609 -0.46 14.34 18.97
N THR A 610 0.11 14.17 17.78
CA THR A 610 -0.24 14.97 16.60
C THR A 610 -1.49 14.46 15.88
N PHE A 611 -1.69 13.14 15.84
CA PHE A 611 -2.83 12.47 15.21
C PHE A 611 -3.58 11.57 16.22
N PRO A 612 -4.29 12.15 17.19
CA PRO A 612 -5.12 11.39 18.13
C PRO A 612 -6.11 10.41 17.47
N VAL A 613 -6.56 10.71 16.25
CA VAL A 613 -7.41 9.82 15.44
C VAL A 613 -6.84 8.41 15.31
N LEU A 614 -5.51 8.23 15.32
CA LEU A 614 -4.87 6.92 15.16
C LEU A 614 -4.77 6.09 16.44
N LYS A 615 -5.02 6.68 17.62
CA LYS A 615 -4.97 5.95 18.90
C LYS A 615 -6.08 4.89 18.94
N ASN A 616 -5.72 3.61 19.04
CA ASN A 616 -6.69 2.50 19.04
C ASN A 616 -7.58 2.46 17.78
N ALA A 617 -7.05 2.88 16.63
CA ALA A 617 -7.74 2.80 15.35
C ALA A 617 -7.20 1.67 14.49
N ALA A 618 -8.09 0.94 13.82
CA ALA A 618 -7.70 0.21 12.62
C ALA A 618 -7.48 1.20 11.48
N ILE A 619 -6.58 0.90 10.54
CA ILE A 619 -6.16 1.86 9.51
C ILE A 619 -6.35 1.25 8.12
N ILE A 620 -7.20 1.84 7.30
CA ILE A 620 -7.30 1.53 5.87
C ILE A 620 -6.25 2.34 5.13
N ARG A 621 -5.29 1.62 4.54
CA ARG A 621 -4.11 2.15 3.87
C ARG A 621 -4.32 2.39 2.38
N GLU A 622 -5.20 1.59 1.78
CA GLU A 622 -5.53 1.67 0.37
C GLU A 622 -6.89 1.01 0.12
N LEU A 623 -7.71 1.65 -0.70
CA LEU A 623 -8.86 1.03 -1.36
C LEU A 623 -8.70 1.30 -2.86
N HIS A 624 -8.77 0.26 -3.67
CA HIS A 624 -8.67 0.38 -5.11
C HIS A 624 -9.72 -0.49 -5.78
N THR A 625 -10.45 0.09 -6.73
CA THR A 625 -11.41 -0.62 -7.58
C THR A 625 -11.02 -0.41 -9.03
N TYR A 626 -10.91 -1.49 -9.79
CA TYR A 626 -10.64 -1.39 -11.22
C TYR A 626 -11.97 -1.14 -11.95
N GLY A 627 -12.03 -0.10 -12.76
CA GLY A 627 -13.13 0.08 -13.70
C GLY A 627 -12.95 -0.90 -14.84
N THR A 628 -14.01 -1.59 -15.26
CA THR A 628 -13.95 -2.39 -16.49
C THR A 628 -13.73 -1.45 -17.67
N ALA A 629 -12.53 -1.46 -18.25
CA ALA A 629 -12.37 -1.12 -19.66
C ALA A 629 -12.85 -2.30 -20.52
N LEU A 630 -14.12 -2.71 -20.35
CA LEU A 630 -14.77 -3.68 -21.22
C LEU A 630 -15.72 -2.94 -22.17
N ASN A 631 -15.67 -3.40 -23.41
CA ASN A 631 -16.46 -2.94 -24.54
C ASN A 631 -17.96 -3.24 -24.37
N ILE A 632 -18.77 -2.38 -24.99
CA ILE A 632 -20.14 -2.62 -25.51
C ILE A 632 -21.21 -2.93 -24.46
N ASP A 633 -21.73 -1.88 -23.84
CA ASP A 633 -23.11 -1.39 -24.03
C ASP A 633 -23.29 -0.22 -23.05
N GLN A 634 -23.84 0.89 -23.52
CA GLN A 634 -24.06 2.09 -22.71
C GLN A 634 -25.06 1.88 -21.55
N HIS A 635 -25.63 0.67 -21.41
CA HIS A 635 -26.42 0.25 -20.26
C HIS A 635 -25.71 -0.73 -19.30
N ARG A 636 -24.48 -1.16 -19.59
CA ARG A 636 -23.67 -2.01 -18.70
C ARG A 636 -22.39 -1.35 -18.19
N ALA A 637 -21.91 -0.27 -18.81
CA ALA A 637 -20.77 0.50 -18.30
C ALA A 637 -21.07 1.18 -16.95
N GLU A 638 -22.34 1.50 -16.67
CA GLU A 638 -22.79 1.88 -15.33
C GLU A 638 -22.76 0.67 -14.37
N ALA A 639 -23.08 -0.54 -14.84
CA ALA A 639 -23.23 -1.74 -14.00
C ALA A 639 -21.92 -2.18 -13.30
N ALA A 640 -20.74 -1.99 -13.90
CA ALA A 640 -19.47 -2.40 -13.28
C ALA A 640 -19.02 -1.45 -12.15
N GLN A 641 -19.33 -0.15 -12.25
CA GLN A 641 -19.19 0.79 -11.13
C GLN A 641 -20.24 0.53 -10.03
N HIS A 642 -21.33 -0.19 -10.36
CA HIS A 642 -22.46 -0.50 -9.47
C HIS A 642 -22.44 -1.89 -8.79
N LYS A 643 -21.39 -2.74 -8.95
CA LYS A 643 -21.28 -3.97 -8.10
C LYS A 643 -20.90 -3.70 -6.65
N GLY A 644 -20.58 -2.44 -6.28
CA GLY A 644 -20.37 -2.06 -4.89
C GLY A 644 -19.14 -2.68 -4.22
N TYR A 645 -18.17 -3.24 -4.97
CA TYR A 645 -16.99 -3.90 -4.40
C TYR A 645 -16.21 -3.02 -3.43
N GLY A 646 -16.12 -1.70 -3.72
CA GLY A 646 -15.50 -0.76 -2.79
C GLY A 646 -16.23 -0.74 -1.44
N ARG A 647 -17.56 -0.62 -1.46
CA ARG A 647 -18.40 -0.66 -0.24
C ARG A 647 -18.28 -2.01 0.47
N LEU A 648 -18.35 -3.11 -0.28
CA LEU A 648 -18.23 -4.48 0.26
C LEU A 648 -16.89 -4.71 0.98
N LEU A 649 -15.78 -4.24 0.39
CA LEU A 649 -14.46 -4.32 1.03
C LEU A 649 -14.38 -3.45 2.27
N MET A 650 -14.98 -2.24 2.25
CA MET A 650 -15.05 -1.36 3.41
C MET A 650 -15.85 -1.99 4.55
N GLU A 651 -17.03 -2.54 4.27
CA GLU A 651 -17.87 -3.25 5.26
C GLU A 651 -17.13 -4.46 5.87
N ARG A 652 -16.42 -5.23 5.04
CA ARG A 652 -15.60 -6.35 5.52
C ARG A 652 -14.46 -5.86 6.41
N ALA A 653 -13.81 -4.75 6.06
CA ALA A 653 -12.73 -4.17 6.85
C ALA A 653 -13.23 -3.63 8.21
N GLU A 654 -14.37 -2.91 8.21
CA GLU A 654 -15.04 -2.41 9.42
C GLU A 654 -15.41 -3.57 10.35
N LYS A 655 -15.97 -4.66 9.82
CA LYS A 655 -16.27 -5.86 10.60
C LYS A 655 -15.01 -6.50 11.20
N ILE A 656 -13.94 -6.66 10.40
CA ILE A 656 -12.67 -7.24 10.88
C ILE A 656 -12.06 -6.39 12.01
N ALA A 657 -12.17 -5.07 11.92
CA ALA A 657 -11.71 -4.15 12.95
C ALA A 657 -12.57 -4.25 14.22
N LEU A 658 -13.89 -4.24 14.08
CA LEU A 658 -14.82 -4.36 15.20
C LEU A 658 -14.65 -5.70 15.95
N ASP A 659 -14.58 -6.82 15.21
CA ASP A 659 -14.38 -8.17 15.77
C ASP A 659 -13.03 -8.29 16.52
N ARG A 660 -12.08 -7.38 16.28
CA ARG A 660 -10.78 -7.30 16.97
C ARG A 660 -10.70 -6.22 18.05
N GLY A 661 -11.84 -5.63 18.43
CA GLY A 661 -11.93 -4.70 19.54
C GLY A 661 -11.47 -3.26 19.23
N TYR A 662 -11.32 -2.89 17.95
CA TYR A 662 -11.05 -1.50 17.60
C TYR A 662 -12.33 -0.67 17.71
N ALA A 663 -12.25 0.46 18.42
CA ALA A 663 -13.38 1.36 18.61
C ALA A 663 -13.64 2.25 17.39
N LYS A 664 -12.64 2.40 16.50
CA LYS A 664 -12.70 3.27 15.33
C LYS A 664 -11.82 2.77 14.21
N ILE A 665 -12.10 3.26 13.01
CA ILE A 665 -11.33 3.01 11.79
C ILE A 665 -10.98 4.34 11.12
N ALA A 666 -9.75 4.45 10.64
CA ALA A 666 -9.24 5.63 9.96
C ALA A 666 -8.75 5.29 8.55
N VAL A 667 -8.96 6.19 7.59
CA VAL A 667 -8.54 6.03 6.19
C VAL A 667 -7.56 7.13 5.84
N ILE A 668 -6.39 6.77 5.28
CA ILE A 668 -5.47 7.73 4.68
C ILE A 668 -5.94 8.15 3.28
N SER A 669 -7.04 8.89 3.24
CA SER A 669 -7.65 9.34 1.98
C SER A 669 -6.77 10.36 1.27
N GLY A 670 -6.72 10.27 -0.06
CA GLY A 670 -6.33 11.40 -0.90
C GLY A 670 -7.39 12.49 -0.81
N VAL A 671 -6.98 13.74 -1.01
CA VAL A 671 -7.83 14.93 -0.87
C VAL A 671 -9.06 14.83 -1.79
N GLY A 672 -8.82 14.55 -3.07
CA GLY A 672 -9.85 14.46 -4.10
C GLY A 672 -10.88 13.33 -3.96
N VAL A 673 -10.81 12.51 -2.91
CA VAL A 673 -11.80 11.44 -2.65
C VAL A 673 -12.40 11.50 -1.24
N ARG A 674 -12.11 12.53 -0.45
CA ARG A 674 -12.66 12.68 0.92
C ARG A 674 -14.19 12.72 0.95
N GLU A 675 -14.80 13.46 0.02
CA GLU A 675 -16.26 13.57 -0.09
C GLU A 675 -16.95 12.24 -0.38
N TYR A 676 -16.26 11.27 -1.01
CA TYR A 676 -16.79 9.91 -1.17
C TYR A 676 -16.91 9.22 0.20
N TYR A 677 -15.86 9.24 1.03
CA TYR A 677 -15.91 8.65 2.36
C TYR A 677 -16.95 9.33 3.25
N LYS A 678 -17.04 10.66 3.16
CA LYS A 678 -17.97 11.47 3.95
C LYS A 678 -19.42 11.22 3.58
N ASN A 679 -19.78 11.46 2.32
CA ASN A 679 -21.17 11.50 1.89
C ASN A 679 -21.73 10.12 1.58
N VAL A 680 -20.89 9.15 1.21
CA VAL A 680 -21.34 7.80 0.80
C VAL A 680 -21.15 6.76 1.91
N LEU A 681 -20.08 6.86 2.71
CA LEU A 681 -19.72 5.84 3.71
C LEU A 681 -19.89 6.30 5.16
N GLY A 682 -20.24 7.57 5.40
CA GLY A 682 -20.51 8.12 6.73
C GLY A 682 -19.26 8.37 7.57
N TYR A 683 -18.12 8.60 6.93
CA TYR A 683 -16.88 9.01 7.62
C TYR A 683 -16.87 10.52 7.85
N HIS A 684 -15.99 11.01 8.71
CA HIS A 684 -15.75 12.44 8.91
C HIS A 684 -14.25 12.73 8.89
N GLU A 685 -13.84 13.94 8.53
CA GLU A 685 -12.42 14.30 8.57
C GLU A 685 -11.98 14.55 10.01
N GLN A 686 -10.84 13.95 10.40
CA GLN A 686 -10.15 14.21 11.66
C GLN A 686 -8.64 14.06 11.46
N ASP A 687 -7.85 15.05 11.91
CA ASP A 687 -6.39 14.99 11.93
C ASP A 687 -5.75 14.65 10.56
N THR A 688 -6.40 15.07 9.45
CA THR A 688 -6.10 14.77 8.01
C THR A 688 -6.54 13.39 7.47
N TYR A 689 -7.15 12.54 8.30
CA TYR A 689 -7.70 11.23 7.94
C TYR A 689 -9.22 11.29 7.81
N MET A 690 -9.81 10.32 7.13
CA MET A 690 -11.26 10.08 7.20
C MET A 690 -11.51 9.02 8.27
N ALA A 691 -12.26 9.35 9.32
CA ALA A 691 -12.51 8.49 10.47
C ALA A 691 -13.98 8.09 10.60
N LYS A 692 -14.21 6.94 11.23
CA LYS A 692 -15.54 6.45 11.58
C LYS A 692 -15.47 5.65 12.88
N ASP A 693 -16.38 5.93 13.80
CA ASP A 693 -16.55 5.13 15.01
C ASP A 693 -17.26 3.81 14.70
N LEU A 694 -16.73 2.72 15.24
CA LEU A 694 -17.29 1.39 15.09
C LEU A 694 -18.18 1.10 16.31
N LYS A 695 -19.51 1.13 16.12
CA LYS A 695 -20.46 0.79 17.17
C LYS A 695 -20.62 -0.73 17.26
N GLN A 696 -20.58 -1.30 18.47
CA GLN A 696 -21.13 -2.64 18.68
C GLN A 696 -22.65 -2.56 18.47
N SER A 697 -23.20 -3.41 17.62
CA SER A 697 -24.66 -3.59 17.54
C SER A 697 -25.14 -3.97 18.95
N ALA A 698 -26.06 -3.18 19.49
CA ALA A 698 -26.59 -3.33 20.85
C ALA A 698 -27.40 -4.63 21.01
#